data_AF-A0A0S8E349-F1
#
_entry.id   AF-A0A0S8E349-F1
#
_cell.length_a   1.000
_cell.length_b   1.000
_cell.length_c   1.000
_cell.angle_alpha   90.00
_cell.angle_beta   90.00
_cell.angle_gamma   90.00
#
_symmetry.space_group_name_H-M   'P 1'
#
loop_
_entity.id
_entity.type
_entity.pdbx_description
1 polymer ?
#
loop_
_entity_poly.entity_id
_entity_poly.type
_entity_poly.pdbx_seq_one_letter_code
_entity_poly.pdbx_strand_id
1 'polypeptide(L)'
;MKPLASLIVASLLLAAAPLFGETVNVGPGQSLQEAANKLNPGDTLLLAEGTYYQSLTLTRSGTAGSPITIRAKAPGKVIVTGAMRTTPKFERVQGAIHKPVPASIKASREAPKLERIEGAVYKTKWIPARKWSGSGTGQAWVIADGRNLYNYTSMEEMRTCRRKGRDTAPLEGFFYKDKELYIRLLGGADANRAKIAISRPDTAILLEIKGQEHIVLEGLRFHVAPNNAVRLGVRRHPHTVSKHIVIRDCYFFGSHRAIVGQNVRVDRPGGAVEFGPSDITVEYCQFSNYPTYDWLHYSMHLEQPAWRAMYHSTLGGNAILPGGNVSAWKIRHCYIHDTYDGIGVASTGVKDPKLDHEYAYNLLHRCADDNIEFDSIRYAGVRVHHNVILEGQCLLGLSPVQRGGVTIDHNIVYASPGYGIPWSVIFKFSTPGGSAWWRGGFHPLSGMTIRNNTLINAKSGVSWGTSTRHGKYFKDDNVVAYNIIYARDWNFCSGLPWKEGLRIQKSNLCVGPRIEAGKDAPPGVLCSRMKEPFANKDTYFRDVMPPSVPGLVPKEEIGPEIEIARVGFAVRPEYVQAAVKECNLDAAEYKDVHKHLGAVPPGTRWEFPRPGPRWAVGGRALFRPPLPPSLDPWWVGFSDKPSDAKTVKIRPWRGKYYKKFEKSGDGSDPVR
;
A
#
# COMPACT_ATOMS: atom_id res chain seq x y z
N MET A 1 -2.89 26.35 80.35
CA MET A 1 -3.77 27.04 79.39
C MET A 1 -2.88 27.89 78.49
N LYS A 2 -2.76 27.55 77.20
CA LYS A 2 -1.95 28.26 76.19
C LYS A 2 -2.89 28.78 75.09
N PRO A 3 -2.75 30.01 74.56
CA PRO A 3 -3.63 30.53 73.53
C PRO A 3 -3.23 30.03 72.12
N LEU A 4 -4.25 29.84 71.29
CA LEU A 4 -4.18 29.52 69.86
C LEU A 4 -3.49 30.65 69.08
N ALA A 5 -2.53 30.30 68.21
CA ALA A 5 -2.08 31.16 67.12
C ALA A 5 -2.80 30.74 65.83
N SER A 6 -3.52 31.69 65.21
CA SER A 6 -4.20 31.50 63.92
C SER A 6 -3.18 31.53 62.77
N LEU A 7 -3.19 30.50 61.93
CA LEU A 7 -2.39 30.40 60.71
C LEU A 7 -3.21 31.00 59.55
N ILE A 8 -2.77 32.12 58.99
CA ILE A 8 -3.33 32.66 57.73
C ILE A 8 -2.68 31.89 56.57
N VAL A 9 -3.46 31.06 55.88
CA VAL A 9 -3.07 30.45 54.61
C VAL A 9 -3.45 31.42 53.49
N ALA A 10 -2.45 32.09 52.91
CA ALA A 10 -2.62 32.88 51.69
C ALA A 10 -2.68 31.93 50.49
N SER A 11 -3.89 31.72 49.95
CA SER A 11 -4.08 30.99 48.69
C SER A 11 -3.63 31.86 47.51
N LEU A 12 -2.47 31.56 46.94
CA LEU A 12 -2.07 32.09 45.63
C LEU A 12 -2.94 31.45 44.53
N LEU A 13 -3.94 32.20 44.05
CA LEU A 13 -4.60 31.94 42.78
C LEU A 13 -3.62 32.26 41.64
N LEU A 14 -2.87 31.26 41.16
CA LEU A 14 -2.25 31.35 39.83
C LEU A 14 -3.38 31.24 38.79
N ALA A 15 -3.77 32.38 38.22
CA ALA A 15 -4.53 32.39 36.97
C ALA A 15 -3.65 31.78 35.88
N ALA A 16 -3.93 30.54 35.49
CA ALA A 16 -3.34 29.92 34.30
C ALA A 16 -3.90 30.65 33.06
N ALA A 17 -3.18 31.65 32.57
CA ALA A 17 -3.45 32.19 31.24
C ALA A 17 -3.35 31.02 30.24
N PRO A 18 -4.30 30.88 29.29
CA PRO A 18 -4.10 29.95 28.20
C PRO A 18 -2.82 30.37 27.48
N LEU A 19 -1.79 29.54 27.58
CA LEU A 19 -0.57 29.68 26.78
C LEU A 19 -0.97 29.43 25.32
N PHE A 20 -1.38 30.48 24.62
CA PHE A 20 -1.51 30.45 23.18
C PHE A 20 -0.11 30.22 22.62
N GLY A 21 0.08 29.10 21.90
CA GLY A 21 1.35 28.81 21.26
C GLY A 21 1.69 29.84 20.18
N GLU A 22 2.98 30.16 20.05
CA GLU A 22 3.48 31.11 19.06
C GLU A 22 3.37 30.52 17.65
N THR A 23 3.12 31.37 16.65
CA THR A 23 3.22 30.97 15.23
C THR A 23 4.54 31.44 14.64
N VAL A 24 5.44 30.49 14.39
CA VAL A 24 6.72 30.73 13.70
C VAL A 24 6.51 30.57 12.19
N ASN A 25 6.56 31.68 11.45
CA ASN A 25 6.37 31.68 10.01
C ASN A 25 7.70 31.43 9.26
N VAL A 26 7.70 30.51 8.31
CA VAL A 26 8.88 30.21 7.49
C VAL A 26 8.51 30.09 6.01
N GLY A 27 9.19 30.81 5.14
CA GLY A 27 9.09 30.74 3.69
C GLY A 27 10.24 29.96 3.02
N PRO A 28 10.11 29.61 1.72
CA PRO A 28 11.19 28.98 0.96
C PRO A 28 12.50 29.78 1.03
N GLY A 29 13.62 29.09 1.23
CA GLY A 29 14.95 29.70 1.36
C GLY A 29 15.37 29.98 2.81
N GLN A 30 14.42 30.06 3.75
CA GLN A 30 14.72 30.12 5.19
C GLN A 30 14.98 28.72 5.76
N SER A 31 15.71 28.64 6.88
CA SER A 31 16.10 27.38 7.52
C SER A 31 14.92 26.77 8.30
N LEU A 32 14.47 25.58 7.88
CA LEU A 32 13.47 24.81 8.64
C LEU A 32 14.02 24.36 10.00
N GLN A 33 15.31 24.00 10.04
CA GLN A 33 15.93 23.47 11.25
C GLN A 33 16.07 24.55 12.34
N GLU A 34 16.47 25.77 11.97
CA GLU A 34 16.59 26.89 12.93
C GLU A 34 15.23 27.25 13.53
N ALA A 35 14.18 27.26 12.72
CA ALA A 35 12.83 27.52 13.21
C ALA A 35 12.34 26.39 14.13
N ALA A 36 12.54 25.13 13.73
CA ALA A 36 12.14 23.97 14.53
C ALA A 36 12.86 23.89 15.89
N ASN A 37 14.12 24.32 15.96
CA ASN A 37 14.88 24.36 17.22
C ASN A 37 14.29 25.36 18.24
N LYS A 38 13.52 26.36 17.79
CA LYS A 38 12.94 27.40 18.65
C LYS A 38 11.58 27.03 19.25
N LEU A 39 10.90 26.02 18.69
CA LEU A 39 9.53 25.67 19.08
C LEU A 39 9.41 25.20 20.53
N ASN A 40 8.40 25.67 21.23
CA ASN A 40 7.96 25.25 22.55
C ASN A 40 6.61 24.52 22.47
N PRO A 41 6.19 23.78 23.52
CA PRO A 41 4.86 23.18 23.55
C PRO A 41 3.75 24.18 23.23
N GLY A 42 2.89 23.83 22.28
CA GLY A 42 1.80 24.66 21.76
C GLY A 42 2.14 25.41 20.46
N ASP A 43 3.42 25.62 20.16
CA ASP A 43 3.83 26.42 19.01
C ASP A 43 3.47 25.76 17.68
N THR A 44 3.22 26.60 16.68
CA THR A 44 2.99 26.20 15.29
C THR A 44 4.11 26.73 14.39
N LEU A 45 4.84 25.82 13.74
CA LEU A 45 5.69 26.15 12.60
C LEU A 45 4.83 26.20 11.33
N LEU A 46 4.51 27.41 10.87
CA LEU A 46 3.66 27.68 9.72
C LEU A 46 4.49 27.93 8.46
N LEU A 47 4.39 27.01 7.50
CA LEU A 47 5.18 27.06 6.27
C LEU A 47 4.39 27.73 5.13
N ALA A 48 4.95 28.78 4.52
CA ALA A 48 4.37 29.41 3.35
C ALA A 48 4.44 28.50 2.10
N GLU A 49 3.59 28.74 1.11
CA GLU A 49 3.59 28.00 -0.16
C GLU A 49 4.98 28.02 -0.83
N GLY A 50 5.41 26.87 -1.35
CA GLY A 50 6.65 26.72 -2.10
C GLY A 50 7.42 25.45 -1.76
N THR A 51 8.65 25.38 -2.29
CA THR A 51 9.51 24.19 -2.21
C THR A 51 10.70 24.41 -1.28
N TYR A 52 10.84 23.53 -0.29
CA TYR A 52 11.87 23.51 0.72
C TYR A 52 12.83 22.35 0.44
N TYR A 53 13.98 22.67 -0.14
CA TYR A 53 15.05 21.71 -0.48
C TYR A 53 15.90 21.38 0.76
N GLN A 54 15.27 20.78 1.78
CA GLN A 54 15.82 20.61 3.12
C GLN A 54 15.38 19.29 3.75
N SER A 55 16.14 18.86 4.76
CA SER A 55 15.75 17.82 5.71
C SER A 55 15.57 18.46 7.08
N LEU A 56 14.70 17.89 7.90
CA LEU A 56 14.33 18.40 9.21
C LEU A 56 14.45 17.30 10.27
N THR A 57 15.04 17.65 11.42
CA THR A 57 15.01 16.81 12.63
C THR A 57 14.30 17.58 13.73
N LEU A 58 13.24 16.98 14.29
CA LEU A 58 12.58 17.52 15.47
C LEU A 58 13.33 17.10 16.72
N THR A 59 13.66 18.07 17.56
CA THR A 59 14.43 17.88 18.80
C THR A 59 13.62 18.18 20.06
N ARG A 60 12.43 18.78 19.91
CA ARG A 60 11.56 19.25 20.99
C ARG A 60 10.20 18.56 20.94
N SER A 61 9.60 18.37 22.10
CA SER A 61 8.27 17.76 22.29
C SER A 61 7.24 18.82 22.61
N GLY A 62 5.99 18.54 22.26
CA GLY A 62 4.84 19.23 22.86
C GLY A 62 4.41 18.58 24.18
N THR A 63 3.21 18.92 24.62
CA THR A 63 2.50 18.25 25.71
C THR A 63 1.11 17.81 25.25
N ALA A 64 0.42 16.99 26.04
CA ALA A 64 -0.93 16.53 25.72
C ALA A 64 -1.93 17.67 25.48
N GLY A 65 -1.83 18.77 26.23
CA GLY A 65 -2.68 19.96 26.05
C GLY A 65 -2.13 21.00 25.07
N SER A 66 -0.85 20.90 24.70
CA SER A 66 -0.14 21.89 23.88
C SER A 66 0.84 21.17 22.94
N PRO A 67 0.35 20.48 21.90
CA PRO A 67 1.23 19.81 20.94
C PRO A 67 2.01 20.83 20.10
N ILE A 68 3.21 20.45 19.64
CA ILE A 68 3.92 21.22 18.61
C ILE A 68 3.33 20.85 17.25
N THR A 69 3.00 21.85 16.43
CA THR A 69 2.42 21.64 15.11
C THR A 69 3.37 22.12 14.00
N ILE A 70 3.66 21.28 13.01
CA ILE A 70 4.24 21.72 11.72
C ILE A 70 3.14 21.69 10.67
N ARG A 71 2.80 22.85 10.13
CA ARG A 71 1.63 23.02 9.26
C ARG A 71 1.97 23.76 7.97
N ALA A 72 1.41 23.28 6.87
CA ALA A 72 1.34 24.06 5.64
C ALA A 72 0.31 25.20 5.76
N LYS A 73 0.71 26.44 5.45
CA LYS A 73 -0.20 27.59 5.39
C LYS A 73 -1.33 27.39 4.39
N ALA A 74 -0.98 26.87 3.22
CA ALA A 74 -1.92 26.38 2.22
C ALA A 74 -1.71 24.86 2.09
N PRO A 75 -2.61 24.01 2.59
CA PRO A 75 -2.45 22.56 2.56
C PRO A 75 -2.12 22.04 1.16
N GLY A 76 -1.08 21.21 1.08
CA GLY A 76 -0.50 20.65 -0.14
C GLY A 76 0.36 21.59 -0.95
N LYS A 77 0.33 22.89 -0.71
CA LYS A 77 1.15 23.83 -1.48
C LYS A 77 2.58 23.96 -0.93
N VAL A 78 2.88 23.29 0.18
CA VAL A 78 4.20 23.22 0.80
C VAL A 78 4.86 21.90 0.46
N ILE A 79 5.99 21.95 -0.24
CA ILE A 79 6.76 20.76 -0.66
C ILE A 79 8.08 20.73 0.09
N VAL A 80 8.22 19.80 1.03
CA VAL A 80 9.51 19.43 1.62
C VAL A 80 10.14 18.38 0.71
N THR A 81 11.28 18.69 0.12
CA THR A 81 11.88 17.85 -0.91
C THR A 81 13.34 17.51 -0.63
N GLY A 82 13.69 16.26 -0.89
CA GLY A 82 15.08 15.80 -0.91
C GLY A 82 15.70 15.92 -2.28
N ALA A 83 15.02 16.48 -3.29
CA ALA A 83 15.57 16.69 -4.62
C ALA A 83 16.65 17.79 -4.64
N MET A 84 17.55 17.74 -5.62
CA MET A 84 18.43 18.83 -5.96
C MET A 84 17.61 20.05 -6.39
N ARG A 85 18.08 21.26 -6.02
CA ARG A 85 17.41 22.51 -6.39
C ARG A 85 17.41 22.75 -7.89
N THR A 86 18.45 22.30 -8.57
CA THR A 86 18.61 22.40 -10.02
C THR A 86 18.88 21.03 -10.59
N THR A 87 18.13 20.64 -11.61
CA THR A 87 18.40 19.43 -12.38
C THR A 87 19.66 19.65 -13.22
N PRO A 88 20.68 18.78 -13.13
CA PRO A 88 21.87 18.93 -13.93
C PRO A 88 21.58 18.64 -15.41
N LYS A 89 22.41 19.18 -16.31
CA LYS A 89 22.38 18.78 -17.73
C LYS A 89 22.88 17.35 -17.88
N PHE A 90 22.34 16.67 -18.89
CA PHE A 90 22.72 15.31 -19.22
C PHE A 90 23.52 15.24 -20.51
N GLU A 91 24.57 14.44 -20.48
CA GLU A 91 25.36 14.07 -21.65
C GLU A 91 24.83 12.75 -22.21
N ARG A 92 24.64 12.68 -23.53
CA ARG A 92 24.27 11.42 -24.18
C ARG A 92 25.46 10.47 -24.18
N VAL A 93 25.27 9.25 -23.68
CA VAL A 93 26.25 8.17 -23.73
C VAL A 93 26.19 7.54 -25.12
N GLN A 94 27.34 7.45 -25.80
CA GLN A 94 27.43 6.76 -27.10
C GLN A 94 27.34 5.24 -26.92
N GLY A 95 26.60 4.56 -27.82
CA GLY A 95 26.45 3.11 -27.84
C GLY A 95 24.98 2.64 -27.87
N ALA A 96 24.75 1.47 -28.44
CA ALA A 96 23.40 0.93 -28.60
C ALA A 96 22.83 0.41 -27.28
N ILE A 97 21.59 0.80 -26.98
CA ILE A 97 20.70 0.05 -26.10
C ILE A 97 19.97 -1.00 -26.96
N HIS A 98 19.48 -2.09 -26.35
CA HIS A 98 18.66 -3.06 -27.05
C HIS A 98 17.18 -2.96 -26.59
N LYS A 99 16.22 -3.17 -27.51
CA LYS A 99 14.82 -3.37 -27.11
C LYS A 99 14.67 -4.83 -26.68
N PRO A 100 14.04 -5.12 -25.54
CA PRO A 100 13.57 -6.48 -25.30
C PRO A 100 12.45 -6.80 -26.30
N VAL A 101 12.67 -7.80 -27.15
CA VAL A 101 11.57 -8.42 -27.91
C VAL A 101 10.86 -9.39 -26.96
N PRO A 102 9.54 -9.28 -26.77
CA PRO A 102 8.79 -10.31 -26.07
C PRO A 102 8.80 -11.58 -26.92
N ALA A 103 9.69 -12.55 -26.63
CA ALA A 103 9.48 -13.91 -27.11
C ALA A 103 8.25 -14.47 -26.39
N SER A 104 7.32 -15.05 -27.13
CA SER A 104 6.34 -15.98 -26.57
C SER A 104 7.09 -17.14 -25.93
N ILE A 105 7.15 -17.20 -24.60
CA ILE A 105 7.81 -18.29 -23.88
C ILE A 105 6.88 -19.52 -23.89
N LYS A 106 6.77 -20.15 -25.05
CA LYS A 106 6.59 -21.58 -25.19
C LYS A 106 7.52 -22.01 -26.31
N ALA A 107 8.57 -22.75 -25.95
CA ALA A 107 9.62 -23.28 -26.82
C ALA A 107 10.73 -22.31 -27.26
N SER A 108 11.65 -21.98 -26.35
CA SER A 108 13.09 -22.08 -26.61
C SER A 108 13.87 -21.87 -25.32
N ARG A 109 14.96 -22.64 -25.12
CA ARG A 109 16.02 -22.36 -24.12
C ARG A 109 16.92 -21.21 -24.56
N GLU A 110 16.55 -20.48 -25.61
CA GLU A 110 17.32 -19.38 -26.17
C GLU A 110 16.69 -18.05 -25.75
N ALA A 111 17.53 -17.13 -25.27
CA ALA A 111 17.10 -15.77 -24.94
C ALA A 111 16.42 -15.12 -26.16
N PRO A 112 15.33 -14.33 -25.97
CA PRO A 112 14.71 -13.61 -27.07
C PRO A 112 15.75 -12.82 -27.86
N LYS A 113 15.71 -12.94 -29.19
CA LYS A 113 16.51 -12.12 -30.09
C LYS A 113 16.16 -10.65 -29.84
N LEU A 114 17.12 -9.90 -29.31
CA LEU A 114 16.98 -8.49 -29.03
C LEU A 114 17.06 -7.70 -30.35
N GLU A 115 15.94 -7.18 -30.84
CA GLU A 115 15.98 -6.18 -31.90
C GLU A 115 16.61 -4.89 -31.36
N ARG A 116 17.63 -4.41 -32.07
CA ARG A 116 18.40 -3.22 -31.72
C ARG A 116 17.49 -2.00 -31.90
N ILE A 117 17.09 -1.38 -30.80
CA ILE A 117 16.56 0.00 -30.83
C ILE A 117 17.56 0.85 -30.10
N GLU A 118 18.11 1.85 -30.77
CA GLU A 118 18.92 2.90 -30.16
C GLU A 118 18.09 3.69 -29.13
N GLY A 119 17.88 3.13 -27.94
CA GLY A 119 17.56 3.93 -26.77
C GLY A 119 18.78 4.76 -26.39
N ALA A 120 18.59 6.03 -26.04
CA ALA A 120 19.67 6.86 -25.54
C ALA A 120 19.83 6.65 -24.02
N VAL A 121 21.04 6.29 -23.58
CA VAL A 121 21.43 6.45 -22.17
C VAL A 121 21.98 7.86 -22.03
N TYR A 122 21.60 8.52 -20.95
CA TYR A 122 22.09 9.83 -20.57
C TYR A 122 22.86 9.71 -19.27
N LYS A 123 23.90 10.52 -19.07
CA LYS A 123 24.64 10.56 -17.82
C LYS A 123 24.86 11.97 -17.31
N THR A 124 25.03 12.09 -16.01
CA THR A 124 25.40 13.34 -15.34
C THR A 124 26.22 13.04 -14.08
N LYS A 125 26.94 14.04 -13.56
CA LYS A 125 27.68 13.89 -12.31
C LYS A 125 26.72 13.87 -11.13
N TRP A 126 26.91 12.90 -10.23
CA TRP A 126 26.21 12.82 -8.95
C TRP A 126 27.13 12.17 -7.92
N ILE A 127 27.47 12.87 -6.84
CA ILE A 127 28.52 12.43 -5.90
C ILE A 127 27.90 12.22 -4.52
N PRO A 128 27.70 10.97 -4.05
CA PRO A 128 27.12 10.70 -2.73
C PRO A 128 27.99 11.30 -1.61
N ALA A 129 27.36 11.90 -0.60
CA ALA A 129 28.07 12.58 0.48
C ALA A 129 28.76 11.63 1.48
N ARG A 130 28.52 10.30 1.41
CA ARG A 130 29.11 9.30 2.32
C ARG A 130 29.48 8.00 1.58
N LYS A 131 30.52 7.30 2.06
CA LYS A 131 30.87 5.95 1.58
C LYS A 131 29.73 4.98 1.87
N TRP A 132 29.37 4.20 0.85
CA TRP A 132 28.27 3.25 0.90
C TRP A 132 28.71 1.99 1.67
N SER A 133 28.23 1.81 2.89
CA SER A 133 28.35 0.56 3.63
C SER A 133 26.96 -0.08 3.71
N GLY A 134 26.78 -1.23 3.06
CA GLY A 134 25.66 -2.17 3.17
C GLY A 134 24.29 -1.66 3.66
N SER A 135 23.28 -1.75 2.79
CA SER A 135 21.84 -1.76 3.15
C SER A 135 21.19 -0.48 3.72
N GLY A 136 21.31 0.66 3.01
CA GLY A 136 20.12 1.54 2.88
C GLY A 136 20.16 3.00 3.35
N THR A 137 21.29 3.71 3.35
CA THR A 137 21.27 5.18 3.58
C THR A 137 22.08 6.01 2.58
N GLY A 138 22.12 5.59 1.31
CA GLY A 138 22.83 6.32 0.24
C GLY A 138 22.41 5.90 -1.17
N GLN A 139 21.12 5.70 -1.38
CA GLN A 139 20.58 5.45 -2.73
C GLN A 139 20.21 6.79 -3.36
N ALA A 140 20.52 6.98 -4.64
CA ALA A 140 19.87 8.05 -5.39
C ALA A 140 18.38 7.70 -5.55
N TRP A 141 17.53 8.71 -5.62
CA TRP A 141 16.13 8.57 -6.03
C TRP A 141 15.89 9.48 -7.23
N VAL A 142 15.28 8.94 -8.27
CA VAL A 142 15.08 9.66 -9.54
C VAL A 142 13.62 9.57 -9.96
N ILE A 143 13.05 10.71 -10.28
CA ILE A 143 11.71 10.86 -10.82
C ILE A 143 11.81 11.56 -12.16
N ALA A 144 11.15 11.03 -13.19
CA ALA A 144 11.05 11.65 -14.51
C ALA A 144 9.58 11.83 -14.89
N ASP A 145 9.15 13.05 -15.18
CA ASP A 145 7.77 13.39 -15.57
C ASP A 145 6.71 12.83 -14.60
N GLY A 146 7.00 12.90 -13.31
CA GLY A 146 6.13 12.38 -12.25
C GLY A 146 6.07 10.85 -12.18
N ARG A 147 7.03 10.13 -12.76
CA ARG A 147 7.21 8.67 -12.61
C ARG A 147 8.48 8.37 -11.84
N ASN A 148 8.39 7.54 -10.82
CA ASN A 148 9.56 6.97 -10.16
C ASN A 148 10.30 6.04 -11.12
N LEU A 149 11.62 6.18 -11.19
CA LEU A 149 12.46 5.35 -12.02
C LEU A 149 13.00 4.14 -11.25
N TYR A 150 13.13 3.01 -11.93
CA TYR A 150 13.73 1.79 -11.38
C TYR A 150 15.26 1.94 -11.23
N ASN A 151 15.84 1.48 -10.14
CA ASN A 151 17.30 1.45 -9.97
C ASN A 151 17.88 0.13 -10.51
N TYR A 152 18.57 0.20 -11.64
CA TYR A 152 19.36 -0.92 -12.13
C TYR A 152 20.58 -1.16 -11.23
N THR A 153 21.04 -2.42 -11.17
CA THR A 153 22.22 -2.80 -10.37
C THR A 153 23.51 -2.79 -11.19
N SER A 154 23.42 -2.75 -12.52
CA SER A 154 24.57 -2.67 -13.42
C SER A 154 24.23 -1.97 -14.74
N MET A 155 25.27 -1.53 -15.46
CA MET A 155 25.13 -1.00 -16.82
C MET A 155 24.58 -2.06 -17.80
N GLU A 156 24.93 -3.33 -17.59
CA GLU A 156 24.40 -4.45 -18.37
C GLU A 156 22.89 -4.60 -18.17
N GLU A 157 22.42 -4.54 -16.91
CA GLU A 157 21.00 -4.59 -16.59
C GLU A 157 20.25 -3.42 -17.22
N MET A 158 20.80 -2.20 -17.15
CA MET A 158 20.22 -1.01 -17.79
C MET A 158 20.12 -1.16 -19.31
N ARG A 159 21.15 -1.71 -19.97
CA ARG A 159 21.19 -1.88 -21.43
C ARG A 159 20.23 -2.97 -21.90
N THR A 160 20.10 -4.05 -21.15
CA THR A 160 19.33 -5.25 -21.52
C THR A 160 17.91 -5.27 -20.94
N CYS A 161 17.62 -4.46 -19.93
CA CYS A 161 16.44 -4.55 -19.07
C CYS A 161 16.26 -5.97 -18.49
N ARG A 162 17.37 -6.63 -18.13
CA ARG A 162 17.36 -7.97 -17.54
C ARG A 162 18.21 -8.03 -16.28
N ARG A 163 17.55 -8.41 -15.18
CA ARG A 163 18.22 -8.77 -13.94
C ARG A 163 18.81 -10.18 -14.10
N LYS A 164 19.83 -10.53 -13.29
CA LYS A 164 20.50 -11.85 -13.34
C LYS A 164 19.50 -13.00 -13.43
N GLY A 165 19.73 -13.93 -14.36
CA GLY A 165 18.88 -15.12 -14.55
C GLY A 165 17.70 -14.87 -15.49
N ARG A 166 16.49 -15.23 -15.04
CA ARG A 166 15.26 -15.16 -15.85
C ARG A 166 14.42 -13.90 -15.64
N ASP A 167 14.81 -13.03 -14.69
CA ASP A 167 14.00 -11.90 -14.25
C ASP A 167 14.19 -10.69 -15.18
N THR A 168 13.08 -10.07 -15.57
CA THR A 168 13.11 -8.82 -16.35
C THR A 168 13.13 -7.60 -15.44
N ALA A 169 13.70 -6.51 -15.92
CA ALA A 169 13.69 -5.23 -15.24
C ALA A 169 12.82 -4.22 -16.01
N PRO A 170 12.29 -3.18 -15.33
CA PRO A 170 11.62 -2.06 -15.98
C PRO A 170 12.39 -1.44 -17.15
N LEU A 171 11.67 -0.86 -18.12
CA LEU A 171 12.24 -0.35 -19.37
C LEU A 171 12.86 1.05 -19.26
N GLU A 172 12.50 1.79 -18.22
CA GLU A 172 13.14 3.04 -17.82
C GLU A 172 13.65 2.91 -16.39
N GLY A 173 14.70 3.68 -16.09
CA GLY A 173 15.39 3.54 -14.84
C GLY A 173 16.67 4.37 -14.78
N PHE A 174 17.40 4.20 -13.69
CA PHE A 174 18.68 4.83 -13.46
C PHE A 174 19.69 3.83 -12.90
N PHE A 175 20.97 4.15 -13.06
CA PHE A 175 22.08 3.37 -12.52
C PHE A 175 23.14 4.35 -12.04
N TYR A 176 23.68 4.12 -10.85
CA TYR A 176 24.77 4.93 -10.33
C TYR A 176 26.06 4.11 -10.33
N LYS A 177 27.13 4.68 -10.89
CA LYS A 177 28.48 4.11 -10.83
C LYS A 177 29.51 5.22 -10.92
N ASP A 178 30.58 5.12 -10.13
CA ASP A 178 31.77 5.98 -10.23
C ASP A 178 31.48 7.48 -10.32
N LYS A 179 30.61 7.99 -9.42
CA LYS A 179 30.20 9.41 -9.34
C LYS A 179 29.36 9.90 -10.53
N GLU A 180 28.87 8.99 -11.36
CA GLU A 180 27.98 9.29 -12.47
C GLU A 180 26.62 8.60 -12.27
N LEU A 181 25.56 9.37 -12.50
CA LEU A 181 24.19 8.88 -12.57
C LEU A 181 23.81 8.73 -14.04
N TYR A 182 23.51 7.50 -14.43
CA TYR A 182 23.00 7.14 -15.74
C TYR A 182 21.48 7.05 -15.69
N ILE A 183 20.80 7.51 -16.73
CA ILE A 183 19.35 7.48 -16.87
C ILE A 183 19.00 6.95 -18.25
N ARG A 184 17.96 6.12 -18.28
CA ARG A 184 17.28 5.66 -19.49
C ARG A 184 15.78 5.96 -19.32
N LEU A 185 15.19 6.65 -20.29
CA LEU A 185 13.75 6.92 -20.31
C LEU A 185 13.03 6.03 -21.34
N LEU A 186 11.73 5.85 -21.12
CA LEU A 186 10.87 5.08 -22.00
C LEU A 186 10.96 5.56 -23.46
N GLY A 187 10.95 4.62 -24.40
CA GLY A 187 11.06 4.91 -25.83
C GLY A 187 12.38 5.56 -26.28
N GLY A 188 13.38 5.70 -25.39
CA GLY A 188 14.62 6.43 -25.69
C GLY A 188 14.48 7.95 -25.61
N ALA A 189 13.46 8.45 -24.89
CA ALA A 189 13.21 9.89 -24.75
C ALA A 189 14.45 10.66 -24.23
N ASP A 190 14.60 11.89 -24.70
CA ASP A 190 15.71 12.78 -24.33
C ASP A 190 15.55 13.26 -22.87
N ALA A 191 16.53 12.90 -22.02
CA ALA A 191 16.55 13.28 -20.61
C ALA A 191 16.59 14.79 -20.39
N ASN A 192 17.13 15.57 -21.34
CA ASN A 192 17.17 17.04 -21.24
C ASN A 192 15.82 17.69 -21.59
N ARG A 193 14.85 16.94 -22.11
CA ARG A 193 13.48 17.42 -22.40
C ARG A 193 12.46 16.98 -21.34
N ALA A 194 12.83 16.06 -20.46
CA ALA A 194 11.98 15.55 -19.39
C ALA A 194 12.09 16.39 -18.11
N LYS A 195 11.02 16.40 -17.29
CA LYS A 195 11.05 16.98 -15.95
C LYS A 195 11.66 15.99 -14.97
N ILE A 196 12.97 16.10 -14.75
CA ILE A 196 13.71 15.17 -13.89
C ILE A 196 13.99 15.79 -12.52
N ALA A 197 13.65 15.06 -11.45
CA ALA A 197 14.08 15.33 -10.09
C ALA A 197 15.03 14.23 -9.61
N ILE A 198 16.20 14.61 -9.09
CA ILE A 198 17.21 13.71 -8.53
C ILE A 198 17.41 14.06 -7.07
N SER A 199 17.47 13.07 -6.18
CA SER A 199 17.79 13.30 -4.77
C SER A 199 19.14 13.97 -4.56
N ARG A 200 19.22 14.90 -3.60
CA ARG A 200 20.48 15.48 -3.12
C ARG A 200 21.38 14.36 -2.56
N PRO A 201 22.70 14.44 -2.76
CA PRO A 201 23.59 13.36 -2.34
C PRO A 201 23.79 13.20 -0.83
N ASP A 202 23.35 14.18 -0.04
CA ASP A 202 23.39 14.20 1.42
C ASP A 202 22.08 13.78 2.09
N THR A 203 21.04 13.51 1.28
CA THR A 203 19.68 13.29 1.77
C THR A 203 19.30 11.82 1.71
N ALA A 204 18.84 11.29 2.84
CA ALA A 204 18.17 10.00 2.92
C ALA A 204 16.77 10.12 3.53
N ILE A 205 16.58 11.06 4.46
CA ILE A 205 15.36 11.23 5.23
C ILE A 205 14.94 12.70 5.20
N LEU A 206 13.64 12.99 5.05
CA LEU A 206 13.14 14.36 5.01
C LEU A 206 12.74 14.89 6.38
N LEU A 207 12.05 14.09 7.18
CA LEU A 207 11.66 14.47 8.53
C LEU A 207 11.96 13.34 9.52
N GLU A 208 12.64 13.69 10.60
CA GLU A 208 13.02 12.77 11.65
C GLU A 208 12.48 13.20 13.01
N ILE A 209 11.81 12.27 13.70
CA ILE A 209 11.35 12.40 15.09
C ILE A 209 11.94 11.22 15.86
N LYS A 210 12.73 11.48 16.91
CA LYS A 210 13.46 10.46 17.67
C LYS A 210 13.32 10.69 19.16
N GLY A 211 12.24 10.12 19.72
CA GLY A 211 11.94 10.21 21.15
C GLY A 211 11.21 11.48 21.55
N GLN A 212 10.72 12.27 20.59
CA GLN A 212 9.84 13.41 20.85
C GLN A 212 8.38 12.96 20.88
N GLU A 213 7.55 13.76 21.55
CA GLU A 213 6.17 13.42 21.83
C GLU A 213 5.23 14.59 21.53
N HIS A 214 3.95 14.30 21.30
CA HIS A 214 2.90 15.31 21.08
C HIS A 214 3.22 16.25 19.91
N ILE A 215 3.42 15.65 18.73
CA ILE A 215 3.74 16.35 17.48
C ILE A 215 2.61 16.16 16.47
N VAL A 216 2.23 17.22 15.78
CA VAL A 216 1.28 17.20 14.67
C VAL A 216 1.98 17.64 13.39
N LEU A 217 1.92 16.82 12.34
CA LEU A 217 2.30 17.17 10.96
C LEU A 217 1.03 17.34 10.13
N GLU A 218 0.86 18.48 9.49
CA GLU A 218 -0.40 18.83 8.82
C GLU A 218 -0.21 19.48 7.45
N GLY A 219 -0.82 18.90 6.41
CA GLY A 219 -0.94 19.54 5.11
C GLY A 219 0.33 19.57 4.26
N LEU A 220 1.38 18.84 4.63
CA LEU A 220 2.69 18.90 3.95
C LEU A 220 2.75 17.94 2.76
N ARG A 221 3.53 18.28 1.74
CA ARG A 221 3.98 17.32 0.71
C ARG A 221 5.43 16.94 0.94
N PHE A 222 5.70 15.65 1.02
CA PHE A 222 7.03 15.07 1.05
C PHE A 222 7.35 14.51 -0.34
N HIS A 223 8.48 14.96 -0.90
CA HIS A 223 8.85 14.68 -2.28
C HIS A 223 10.31 14.23 -2.37
N VAL A 224 10.60 13.10 -3.03
CA VAL A 224 11.97 12.58 -3.22
C VAL A 224 12.68 12.36 -1.88
N ALA A 225 12.37 11.23 -1.23
CA ALA A 225 13.01 10.80 0.01
C ALA A 225 13.66 9.42 -0.19
N PRO A 226 14.98 9.35 -0.49
CA PRO A 226 15.58 8.10 -0.93
C PRO A 226 15.47 6.92 0.03
N ASN A 227 15.32 7.19 1.33
CA ASN A 227 14.98 6.17 2.31
C ASN A 227 13.59 6.40 2.90
N ASN A 228 13.42 7.44 3.75
CA ASN A 228 12.17 7.66 4.46
C ASN A 228 11.69 9.10 4.32
N ALA A 229 10.42 9.35 3.97
CA ALA A 229 9.91 10.71 4.05
C ALA A 229 9.79 11.17 5.52
N VAL A 230 9.13 10.37 6.37
CA VAL A 230 9.01 10.60 7.81
C VAL A 230 9.51 9.37 8.56
N ARG A 231 10.51 9.53 9.43
CA ARG A 231 10.99 8.50 10.33
C ARG A 231 10.64 8.84 11.77
N LEU A 232 9.89 7.96 12.42
CA LEU A 232 9.55 7.99 13.84
C LEU A 232 10.42 6.96 14.53
N GLY A 233 11.26 7.36 15.47
CA GLY A 233 12.29 6.49 16.02
C GLY A 233 12.40 6.56 17.53
N VAL A 234 13.41 5.86 18.02
CA VAL A 234 13.80 5.83 19.43
C VAL A 234 15.12 6.57 19.60
N ARG A 235 15.20 7.45 20.61
CA ARG A 235 16.47 8.05 21.02
C ARG A 235 17.31 6.99 21.71
N ARG A 236 18.51 6.68 21.20
CA ARG A 236 19.36 5.60 21.76
C ARG A 236 19.70 5.76 23.23
N HIS A 237 19.74 6.98 23.76
CA HIS A 237 19.91 7.25 25.19
C HIS A 237 18.99 8.41 25.58
N PRO A 238 18.07 8.26 26.55
CA PRO A 238 17.87 7.13 27.46
C PRO A 238 16.80 6.11 26.98
N HIS A 239 16.78 5.76 25.68
CA HIS A 239 15.77 4.88 25.08
C HIS A 239 14.33 5.45 25.06
N THR A 240 14.19 6.76 24.83
CA THR A 240 12.86 7.39 24.68
C THR A 240 12.27 7.12 23.30
N VAL A 241 11.02 6.66 23.26
CA VAL A 241 10.28 6.36 22.02
C VAL A 241 9.48 7.58 21.57
N SER A 242 9.31 7.75 20.26
CA SER A 242 8.38 8.77 19.77
C SER A 242 6.94 8.33 20.05
N LYS A 243 6.11 9.20 20.64
CA LYS A 243 4.70 8.87 20.92
C LYS A 243 3.75 10.05 20.83
N HIS A 244 2.44 9.78 20.70
CA HIS A 244 1.42 10.81 20.49
C HIS A 244 1.70 11.68 19.25
N ILE A 245 1.98 11.03 18.12
CA ILE A 245 2.30 11.70 16.87
C ILE A 245 1.10 11.60 15.94
N VAL A 246 0.66 12.74 15.38
CA VAL A 246 -0.41 12.82 14.39
C VAL A 246 0.18 13.28 13.07
N ILE A 247 -0.04 12.52 12.01
CA ILE A 247 0.34 12.87 10.65
C ILE A 247 -0.95 12.92 9.84
N ARG A 248 -1.37 14.11 9.42
CA ARG A 248 -2.65 14.28 8.74
C ARG A 248 -2.58 15.16 7.52
N ASP A 249 -3.48 14.91 6.58
CA ASP A 249 -3.64 15.74 5.37
C ASP A 249 -2.34 15.89 4.55
N CYS A 250 -1.42 14.93 4.66
CA CYS A 250 -0.09 14.96 4.03
C CYS A 250 -0.03 14.14 2.72
N TYR A 251 0.95 14.45 1.86
CA TYR A 251 1.23 13.75 0.61
C TYR A 251 2.63 13.19 0.63
N PHE A 252 2.80 11.99 0.11
CA PHE A 252 4.08 11.31 0.03
C PHE A 252 4.30 10.82 -1.39
N PHE A 253 5.34 11.34 -2.04
CA PHE A 253 5.66 11.01 -3.41
C PHE A 253 7.14 10.76 -3.61
N GLY A 254 7.47 9.57 -4.07
CA GLY A 254 8.84 9.15 -4.38
C GLY A 254 9.69 8.96 -3.14
N SER A 255 9.42 7.87 -2.43
CA SER A 255 10.21 7.46 -1.27
C SER A 255 10.26 5.96 -1.16
N HIS A 256 11.37 5.39 -0.69
CA HIS A 256 11.46 3.94 -0.46
C HIS A 256 10.41 3.51 0.58
N ARG A 257 10.25 4.30 1.65
CA ARG A 257 9.11 4.25 2.57
C ARG A 257 8.63 5.64 2.91
N ALA A 258 7.32 5.85 3.04
CA ALA A 258 6.81 7.18 3.34
C ALA A 258 6.84 7.46 4.85
N ILE A 259 6.22 6.59 5.65
CA ILE A 259 6.21 6.73 7.12
C ILE A 259 6.75 5.44 7.72
N VAL A 260 7.79 5.56 8.54
CA VAL A 260 8.44 4.40 9.17
C VAL A 260 8.56 4.59 10.66
N GLY A 261 8.11 3.59 11.41
CA GLY A 261 8.51 3.40 12.80
C GLY A 261 9.80 2.58 12.88
N GLN A 262 10.84 3.19 13.45
CA GLN A 262 12.15 2.59 13.60
C GLN A 262 12.33 2.07 15.03
N ASN A 263 12.49 0.75 15.14
CA ASN A 263 12.83 0.09 16.37
C ASN A 263 14.30 0.22 16.75
N VAL A 264 14.56 0.16 18.06
CA VAL A 264 15.90 -0.04 18.61
C VAL A 264 15.87 -1.28 19.51
N ARG A 265 16.68 -2.27 19.17
CA ARG A 265 16.95 -3.44 20.01
C ARG A 265 18.16 -3.15 20.91
N VAL A 266 18.02 -3.47 22.19
CA VAL A 266 19.05 -3.32 23.23
C VAL A 266 19.22 -4.68 23.90
N ASP A 267 20.41 -5.26 23.78
CA ASP A 267 20.74 -6.51 24.46
C ASP A 267 21.02 -6.22 25.95
N ARG A 268 20.39 -6.98 26.85
CA ARG A 268 20.53 -6.85 28.30
C ARG A 268 20.72 -8.24 28.95
N PRO A 269 21.32 -8.33 30.15
CA PRO A 269 21.25 -9.55 30.96
C PRO A 269 19.77 -9.95 31.15
N GLY A 270 19.40 -11.18 30.78
CA GLY A 270 18.01 -11.66 30.78
C GLY A 270 17.28 -11.57 29.44
N GLY A 271 17.91 -10.99 28.39
CA GLY A 271 17.38 -11.01 27.03
C GLY A 271 17.30 -9.62 26.38
N ALA A 272 17.13 -9.62 25.06
CA ALA A 272 17.03 -8.37 24.30
C ALA A 272 15.67 -7.70 24.49
N VAL A 273 15.69 -6.39 24.72
CA VAL A 273 14.49 -5.54 24.76
C VAL A 273 14.45 -4.70 23.49
N GLU A 274 13.29 -4.61 22.87
CA GLU A 274 13.07 -3.81 21.68
C GLU A 274 12.21 -2.60 22.04
N PHE A 275 12.50 -1.43 21.49
CA PHE A 275 11.73 -0.20 21.71
C PHE A 275 11.19 0.27 20.37
N GLY A 276 9.95 0.74 20.32
CA GLY A 276 9.31 1.21 19.09
C GLY A 276 8.36 2.38 19.34
N PRO A 277 8.15 3.24 18.32
CA PRO A 277 7.23 4.38 18.43
C PRO A 277 5.79 3.92 18.65
N SER A 278 5.02 4.66 19.43
CA SER A 278 3.74 4.19 19.98
C SER A 278 2.69 5.31 20.02
N ASP A 279 1.40 4.97 19.94
CA ASP A 279 0.30 5.94 19.76
C ASP A 279 0.53 6.92 18.59
N ILE A 280 0.62 6.35 17.40
CA ILE A 280 0.80 7.09 16.15
C ILE A 280 -0.52 7.08 15.38
N THR A 281 -0.97 8.26 14.94
CA THR A 281 -2.14 8.40 14.07
C THR A 281 -1.72 8.93 12.71
N VAL A 282 -2.01 8.19 11.65
CA VAL A 282 -1.85 8.62 10.25
C VAL A 282 -3.24 8.68 9.64
N GLU A 283 -3.67 9.86 9.22
CA GLU A 283 -5.01 10.04 8.70
C GLU A 283 -5.11 10.97 7.51
N TYR A 284 -6.06 10.72 6.61
CA TYR A 284 -6.30 11.59 5.46
C TYR A 284 -5.02 11.86 4.65
N CYS A 285 -4.12 10.88 4.51
CA CYS A 285 -2.86 11.06 3.80
C CYS A 285 -2.91 10.36 2.43
N GLN A 286 -2.13 10.85 1.46
CA GLN A 286 -1.96 10.21 0.16
C GLN A 286 -0.52 9.72 -0.03
N PHE A 287 -0.37 8.51 -0.56
CA PHE A 287 0.91 7.86 -0.80
C PHE A 287 0.98 7.35 -2.23
N SER A 288 2.07 7.66 -2.94
CA SER A 288 2.31 7.07 -4.24
C SER A 288 3.78 6.87 -4.59
N ASN A 289 4.06 5.67 -5.14
CA ASN A 289 5.31 5.34 -5.82
C ASN A 289 5.06 4.97 -7.29
N TYR A 290 4.08 5.64 -7.92
CA TYR A 290 3.79 5.48 -9.34
C TYR A 290 5.07 5.54 -10.21
N PRO A 291 5.30 4.61 -11.16
CA PRO A 291 4.36 3.61 -11.70
C PRO A 291 4.69 2.15 -11.29
N THR A 292 5.06 1.90 -10.03
CA THR A 292 5.52 0.58 -9.54
C THR A 292 4.61 -0.59 -9.95
N TYR A 293 3.28 -0.45 -9.78
CA TYR A 293 2.32 -1.48 -10.16
C TYR A 293 2.28 -1.75 -11.67
N ASP A 294 2.31 -0.70 -12.50
CA ASP A 294 2.22 -0.83 -13.97
C ASP A 294 3.38 -1.67 -14.50
N TRP A 295 4.58 -1.51 -13.93
CA TRP A 295 5.74 -2.34 -14.29
C TRP A 295 5.52 -3.81 -13.98
N LEU A 296 5.05 -4.10 -12.77
CA LEU A 296 4.83 -5.47 -12.36
C LEU A 296 3.70 -6.12 -13.18
N HIS A 297 2.58 -5.41 -13.30
CA HIS A 297 1.44 -5.81 -14.11
C HIS A 297 1.85 -6.16 -15.53
N TYR A 298 2.55 -5.25 -16.22
CA TYR A 298 3.04 -5.47 -17.57
C TYR A 298 3.97 -6.68 -17.66
N SER A 299 4.94 -6.78 -16.75
CA SER A 299 5.93 -7.86 -16.74
C SER A 299 5.27 -9.24 -16.59
N MET A 300 4.33 -9.37 -15.65
CA MET A 300 3.68 -10.66 -15.35
C MET A 300 2.71 -11.08 -16.45
N HIS A 301 2.08 -10.13 -17.14
CA HIS A 301 1.27 -10.39 -18.34
C HIS A 301 2.11 -10.67 -19.60
N LEU A 302 3.42 -10.50 -19.58
CA LEU A 302 4.30 -10.97 -20.63
C LEU A 302 5.01 -12.30 -20.29
N GLU A 303 4.62 -12.95 -19.19
CA GLU A 303 5.32 -14.14 -18.65
C GLU A 303 6.80 -13.84 -18.35
N GLN A 304 7.10 -12.59 -18.01
CA GLN A 304 8.43 -12.06 -17.72
C GLN A 304 8.44 -11.57 -16.26
N PRO A 305 8.81 -12.39 -15.27
CA PRO A 305 8.66 -12.00 -13.87
C PRO A 305 9.62 -10.85 -13.51
N ALA A 306 9.09 -9.63 -13.34
CA ALA A 306 9.85 -8.50 -12.77
C ALA A 306 9.68 -8.34 -11.26
N TRP A 307 8.88 -9.20 -10.61
CA TRP A 307 8.63 -9.13 -9.17
C TRP A 307 9.93 -9.05 -8.36
N ARG A 308 10.89 -9.95 -8.60
CA ARG A 308 12.18 -9.94 -7.89
C ARG A 308 13.03 -8.71 -8.20
N ALA A 309 12.93 -8.18 -9.41
CA ALA A 309 13.60 -6.94 -9.77
C ALA A 309 13.05 -5.79 -8.92
N MET A 310 11.73 -5.66 -8.86
CA MET A 310 11.03 -4.64 -8.07
C MET A 310 11.27 -4.80 -6.57
N TYR A 311 11.17 -6.02 -6.02
CA TYR A 311 11.44 -6.35 -4.62
C TYR A 311 12.82 -5.86 -4.14
N HIS A 312 13.83 -6.02 -4.98
CA HIS A 312 15.20 -5.61 -4.66
C HIS A 312 15.58 -4.22 -5.19
N SER A 313 14.60 -3.47 -5.68
CA SER A 313 14.77 -2.09 -6.13
C SER A 313 14.56 -1.13 -4.96
N THR A 314 14.88 0.15 -5.16
CA THR A 314 14.52 1.23 -4.24
C THR A 314 13.01 1.43 -4.14
N LEU A 315 12.22 0.87 -5.07
CA LEU A 315 10.76 0.92 -5.02
C LEU A 315 10.17 -0.16 -4.11
N GLY A 316 10.95 -1.18 -3.72
CA GLY A 316 10.52 -2.39 -3.00
C GLY A 316 10.24 -2.21 -1.50
N GLY A 317 9.61 -1.10 -1.09
CA GLY A 317 9.28 -0.82 0.31
C GLY A 317 7.80 -0.54 0.56
N ASN A 318 7.38 -0.67 1.82
CA ASN A 318 6.03 -0.31 2.25
C ASN A 318 5.82 1.21 2.23
N ALA A 319 4.62 1.65 1.88
CA ALA A 319 4.23 3.04 2.06
C ALA A 319 4.27 3.43 3.55
N ILE A 320 3.64 2.63 4.39
CA ILE A 320 3.65 2.83 5.85
C ILE A 320 4.18 1.56 6.51
N LEU A 321 5.27 1.66 7.26
CA LEU A 321 5.85 0.56 8.03
C LEU A 321 5.95 0.95 9.51
N PRO A 322 4.96 0.61 10.35
CA PRO A 322 4.97 0.94 11.78
C PRO A 322 6.14 0.39 12.59
N GLY A 323 6.75 -0.71 12.13
CA GLY A 323 7.82 -1.41 12.84
C GLY A 323 7.30 -2.47 13.83
N GLY A 324 8.25 -3.16 14.47
CA GLY A 324 7.98 -4.13 15.54
C GLY A 324 7.81 -3.45 16.90
N ASN A 325 7.53 -4.22 17.94
CA ASN A 325 7.33 -3.78 19.34
C ASN A 325 6.71 -2.38 19.57
N VAL A 326 5.56 -2.11 18.95
CA VAL A 326 4.80 -0.84 19.08
C VAL A 326 3.44 -1.05 19.74
N SER A 327 3.00 -0.12 20.59
CA SER A 327 1.76 -0.29 21.36
C SER A 327 0.50 0.01 20.54
N ALA A 328 0.50 1.03 19.68
CA ALA A 328 -0.68 1.43 18.91
C ALA A 328 -0.34 2.27 17.69
N TRP A 329 -0.99 1.95 16.57
CA TRP A 329 -0.99 2.73 15.34
C TRP A 329 -2.42 2.77 14.78
N LYS A 330 -2.90 3.96 14.43
CA LYS A 330 -4.17 4.21 13.75
C LYS A 330 -3.86 4.70 12.35
N ILE A 331 -4.22 3.94 11.32
CA ILE A 331 -4.04 4.32 9.91
C ILE A 331 -5.40 4.38 9.27
N ARG A 332 -5.91 5.58 9.02
CA ARG A 332 -7.29 5.77 8.58
C ARG A 332 -7.49 6.78 7.48
N HIS A 333 -8.53 6.60 6.67
CA HIS A 333 -8.87 7.57 5.61
C HIS A 333 -7.70 7.88 4.66
N CYS A 334 -6.74 6.99 4.48
CA CYS A 334 -5.59 7.21 3.62
C CYS A 334 -5.86 6.68 2.21
N TYR A 335 -5.25 7.32 1.22
CA TYR A 335 -5.19 6.82 -0.15
C TYR A 335 -3.76 6.33 -0.46
N ILE A 336 -3.59 5.03 -0.60
CA ILE A 336 -2.29 4.38 -0.81
C ILE A 336 -2.32 3.71 -2.18
N HIS A 337 -1.47 4.16 -3.11
CA HIS A 337 -1.53 3.61 -4.45
C HIS A 337 -0.21 3.57 -5.23
N ASP A 338 -0.11 2.62 -6.15
CA ASP A 338 1.09 2.39 -6.96
C ASP A 338 2.35 2.21 -6.12
N THR A 339 2.19 1.65 -4.92
CA THR A 339 3.29 1.31 -4.02
C THR A 339 3.76 -0.11 -4.30
N TYR A 340 4.90 -0.52 -3.75
CA TYR A 340 5.25 -1.93 -3.76
C TYR A 340 4.41 -2.65 -2.71
N ASP A 341 4.70 -2.43 -1.43
CA ASP A 341 3.78 -2.78 -0.34
C ASP A 341 2.98 -1.54 0.11
N GLY A 342 1.78 -1.75 0.61
CA GLY A 342 0.94 -0.69 1.18
C GLY A 342 1.29 -0.44 2.65
N ILE A 343 0.64 -1.18 3.54
CA ILE A 343 0.75 -1.01 5.00
C ILE A 343 1.38 -2.26 5.62
N GLY A 344 2.47 -2.11 6.37
CA GLY A 344 2.97 -3.13 7.29
C GLY A 344 2.20 -3.14 8.62
N VAL A 345 2.16 -4.29 9.31
CA VAL A 345 1.52 -4.37 10.63
C VAL A 345 2.46 -3.98 11.77
N ALA A 346 1.89 -3.27 12.74
CA ALA A 346 2.52 -2.90 13.98
C ALA A 346 2.44 -4.09 14.97
N SER A 347 3.56 -4.76 15.26
CA SER A 347 3.57 -5.95 16.13
C SER A 347 4.11 -5.66 17.53
N THR A 348 3.74 -6.44 18.56
CA THR A 348 4.30 -6.32 19.93
C THR A 348 4.08 -7.58 20.76
N GLY A 349 4.82 -7.76 21.86
CA GLY A 349 4.50 -8.77 22.86
C GLY A 349 3.24 -8.46 23.68
N VAL A 350 2.92 -7.18 23.87
CA VAL A 350 1.76 -6.68 24.64
C VAL A 350 1.27 -5.38 24.01
N LYS A 351 -0.03 -5.30 23.64
CA LYS A 351 -0.70 -4.07 23.20
C LYS A 351 -1.27 -3.33 24.42
N ASP A 352 -1.36 -2.00 24.35
CA ASP A 352 -2.09 -1.22 25.34
C ASP A 352 -3.59 -1.29 25.00
N PRO A 353 -4.44 -1.95 25.81
CA PRO A 353 -5.87 -2.08 25.50
C PRO A 353 -6.64 -0.76 25.57
N LYS A 354 -6.04 0.30 26.13
CA LYS A 354 -6.64 1.65 26.15
C LYS A 354 -6.45 2.40 24.83
N LEU A 355 -5.56 1.91 23.96
CA LEU A 355 -5.25 2.54 22.69
C LEU A 355 -5.80 1.69 21.55
N ASP A 356 -6.52 2.32 20.64
CA ASP A 356 -6.98 1.65 19.43
C ASP A 356 -5.80 1.30 18.51
N HIS A 357 -5.81 0.08 17.98
CA HIS A 357 -4.90 -0.34 16.92
C HIS A 357 -5.71 -0.77 15.70
N GLU A 358 -5.81 0.15 14.74
CA GLU A 358 -6.85 0.11 13.71
C GLU A 358 -6.32 0.59 12.37
N TYR A 359 -6.54 -0.21 11.32
CA TYR A 359 -6.35 0.18 9.93
C TYR A 359 -7.71 0.23 9.26
N ALA A 360 -8.30 1.41 9.13
CA ALA A 360 -9.68 1.51 8.70
C ALA A 360 -9.94 2.57 7.65
N TYR A 361 -10.99 2.39 6.86
CA TYR A 361 -11.49 3.47 6.01
C TYR A 361 -10.48 3.94 4.94
N ASN A 362 -9.49 3.12 4.61
CA ASN A 362 -8.47 3.43 3.62
C ASN A 362 -8.88 2.95 2.23
N LEU A 363 -8.36 3.62 1.21
CA LEU A 363 -8.33 3.14 -0.17
C LEU A 363 -6.90 2.66 -0.46
N LEU A 364 -6.73 1.36 -0.64
CA LEU A 364 -5.49 0.77 -1.12
C LEU A 364 -5.69 0.34 -2.56
N HIS A 365 -4.83 0.78 -3.45
CA HIS A 365 -5.08 0.64 -4.88
C HIS A 365 -3.80 0.36 -5.67
N ARG A 366 -3.76 -0.71 -6.47
CA ARG A 366 -2.61 -1.01 -7.33
C ARG A 366 -1.30 -1.11 -6.52
N CYS A 367 -1.25 -1.98 -5.50
CA CYS A 367 0.00 -2.30 -4.82
C CYS A 367 0.71 -3.42 -5.59
N ALA A 368 2.00 -3.29 -5.86
CA ALA A 368 2.72 -4.30 -6.65
C ALA A 368 2.82 -5.63 -5.88
N ASP A 369 2.94 -5.61 -4.56
CA ASP A 369 3.04 -6.81 -3.75
C ASP A 369 1.95 -6.87 -2.69
N ASP A 370 2.26 -6.67 -1.41
CA ASP A 370 1.30 -6.80 -0.31
C ASP A 370 0.54 -5.46 -0.06
N ASN A 371 -0.79 -5.40 -0.25
CA ASN A 371 -1.54 -4.19 0.10
C ASN A 371 -1.52 -3.96 1.63
N ILE A 372 -1.75 -5.01 2.42
CA ILE A 372 -1.51 -5.02 3.86
C ILE A 372 -0.69 -6.26 4.21
N GLU A 373 0.51 -6.04 4.72
CA GLU A 373 1.49 -7.07 5.10
C GLU A 373 1.48 -7.23 6.63
N PHE A 374 1.03 -8.40 7.10
CA PHE A 374 0.89 -8.70 8.52
C PHE A 374 2.10 -9.42 9.12
N ASP A 375 3.17 -9.63 8.37
CA ASP A 375 4.38 -10.39 8.75
C ASP A 375 4.83 -10.12 10.20
N SER A 376 4.34 -10.94 11.12
CA SER A 376 4.44 -10.76 12.56
C SER A 376 4.51 -12.09 13.29
N ILE A 377 5.69 -12.36 13.85
CA ILE A 377 5.89 -13.45 14.81
C ILE A 377 5.33 -13.11 16.21
N ARG A 378 5.10 -11.82 16.49
CA ARG A 378 4.54 -11.33 17.76
C ARG A 378 3.03 -11.13 17.63
N TYR A 379 2.38 -10.71 18.72
CA TYR A 379 0.95 -10.40 18.71
C TYR A 379 0.73 -9.17 17.83
N ALA A 380 -0.14 -9.30 16.81
CA ALA A 380 -0.44 -8.21 15.89
C ALA A 380 -1.47 -7.26 16.52
N GLY A 381 -2.53 -7.79 17.12
CA GLY A 381 -3.51 -7.03 17.89
C GLY A 381 -4.17 -5.89 17.11
N VAL A 382 -4.41 -6.07 15.81
CA VAL A 382 -4.90 -5.05 14.88
C VAL A 382 -6.31 -5.39 14.38
N ARG A 383 -7.15 -4.36 14.25
CA ARG A 383 -8.42 -4.44 13.53
C ARG A 383 -8.28 -3.73 12.17
N VAL A 384 -8.58 -4.44 11.09
CA VAL A 384 -8.53 -3.94 9.72
C VAL A 384 -9.94 -3.92 9.16
N HIS A 385 -10.54 -2.74 9.00
CA HIS A 385 -11.96 -2.69 8.62
C HIS A 385 -12.39 -1.52 7.75
N HIS A 386 -13.48 -1.72 7.02
CA HIS A 386 -14.07 -0.68 6.17
C HIS A 386 -13.09 -0.10 5.13
N ASN A 387 -12.06 -0.85 4.77
CA ASN A 387 -11.15 -0.49 3.69
C ASN A 387 -11.70 -0.96 2.34
N VAL A 388 -11.32 -0.25 1.27
CA VAL A 388 -11.47 -0.71 -0.11
C VAL A 388 -10.08 -1.01 -0.64
N ILE A 389 -9.84 -2.26 -1.01
CA ILE A 389 -8.57 -2.76 -1.53
C ILE A 389 -8.80 -3.21 -2.97
N LEU A 390 -8.25 -2.46 -3.92
CA LEU A 390 -8.43 -2.69 -5.34
C LEU A 390 -7.09 -3.01 -5.98
N GLU A 391 -6.97 -4.20 -6.54
CA GLU A 391 -5.78 -4.68 -7.23
C GLU A 391 -4.51 -4.76 -6.37
N GLY A 392 -3.82 -5.89 -6.52
CA GLY A 392 -2.48 -6.10 -6.02
C GLY A 392 -2.02 -7.51 -6.32
N GLN A 393 -0.79 -7.85 -5.95
CA GLN A 393 -0.37 -9.26 -6.02
C GLN A 393 -0.85 -10.04 -4.80
N CYS A 394 -0.75 -9.47 -3.60
CA CYS A 394 -1.19 -10.09 -2.36
C CYS A 394 -2.03 -9.07 -1.57
N LEU A 395 -3.35 -9.19 -1.55
CA LEU A 395 -4.17 -8.11 -0.98
C LEU A 395 -4.11 -8.09 0.55
N LEU A 396 -4.02 -9.27 1.20
CA LEU A 396 -3.87 -9.44 2.64
C LEU A 396 -2.79 -10.49 2.92
N GLY A 397 -1.58 -10.04 3.23
CA GLY A 397 -0.39 -10.87 3.47
C GLY A 397 -0.28 -11.37 4.91
N LEU A 398 -0.69 -12.61 5.18
CA LEU A 398 -0.66 -13.23 6.51
C LEU A 398 0.52 -14.23 6.61
N SER A 399 1.76 -13.78 6.38
CA SER A 399 2.87 -14.64 5.91
C SER A 399 4.26 -14.41 6.57
N PRO A 400 4.42 -14.59 7.90
CA PRO A 400 3.47 -15.27 8.78
C PRO A 400 2.85 -14.32 9.81
N VAL A 401 1.63 -14.62 10.25
CA VAL A 401 1.12 -14.15 11.55
C VAL A 401 1.09 -15.34 12.50
N GLN A 402 1.76 -15.24 13.64
CA GLN A 402 1.99 -16.41 14.51
C GLN A 402 1.33 -16.33 15.89
N ARG A 403 1.13 -15.13 16.45
CA ARG A 403 0.51 -14.95 17.77
C ARG A 403 -0.86 -14.28 17.73
N GLY A 404 -1.42 -14.06 16.55
CA GLY A 404 -2.83 -13.68 16.41
C GLY A 404 -3.16 -12.22 16.70
N GLY A 405 -4.42 -12.01 17.10
CA GLY A 405 -4.99 -10.69 17.37
C GLY A 405 -5.33 -9.93 16.11
N VAL A 406 -5.68 -10.61 15.03
CA VAL A 406 -6.02 -9.98 13.76
C VAL A 406 -7.52 -10.09 13.54
N THR A 407 -8.20 -8.94 13.45
CA THR A 407 -9.60 -8.89 13.02
C THR A 407 -9.67 -8.18 11.68
N ILE A 408 -10.23 -8.83 10.66
CA ILE A 408 -10.44 -8.28 9.32
C ILE A 408 -11.93 -8.27 9.07
N ASP A 409 -12.56 -7.09 9.09
CA ASP A 409 -14.01 -6.99 8.97
C ASP A 409 -14.54 -5.85 8.10
N HIS A 410 -15.66 -6.07 7.42
CA HIS A 410 -16.32 -5.02 6.62
C HIS A 410 -15.44 -4.39 5.52
N ASN A 411 -14.45 -5.12 5.00
CA ASN A 411 -13.62 -4.64 3.88
C ASN A 411 -14.19 -5.10 2.54
N ILE A 412 -14.01 -4.27 1.51
CA ILE A 412 -14.19 -4.66 0.11
C ILE A 412 -12.81 -4.93 -0.46
N VAL A 413 -12.57 -6.15 -0.91
CA VAL A 413 -11.28 -6.61 -1.44
C VAL A 413 -11.53 -7.17 -2.83
N TYR A 414 -10.93 -6.54 -3.83
CA TYR A 414 -11.22 -6.82 -5.23
C TYR A 414 -9.91 -6.96 -6.02
N ALA A 415 -9.72 -8.13 -6.62
CA ALA A 415 -8.68 -8.40 -7.61
C ALA A 415 -9.34 -8.71 -8.96
N SER A 416 -8.99 -7.95 -10.01
CA SER A 416 -9.68 -8.00 -11.29
C SER A 416 -9.67 -9.41 -11.90
N PRO A 417 -10.86 -9.97 -12.20
CA PRO A 417 -10.97 -11.34 -12.68
C PRO A 417 -10.32 -11.70 -14.02
N GLY A 418 -9.96 -10.72 -14.86
CA GLY A 418 -9.31 -11.00 -16.15
C GLY A 418 -7.98 -10.29 -16.36
N TYR A 419 -7.69 -9.25 -15.56
CA TYR A 419 -6.65 -8.27 -15.87
C TYR A 419 -5.88 -7.82 -14.61
N GLY A 420 -6.22 -8.33 -13.43
CA GLY A 420 -5.33 -8.19 -12.28
C GLY A 420 -4.02 -8.91 -12.55
N ILE A 421 -3.02 -8.70 -11.70
CA ILE A 421 -1.75 -9.42 -11.79
C ILE A 421 -2.04 -10.96 -11.89
N PRO A 422 -1.45 -11.71 -12.86
CA PRO A 422 -1.79 -13.11 -13.12
C PRO A 422 -1.63 -14.12 -11.96
N TRP A 423 -1.14 -13.66 -10.81
CA TRP A 423 -0.93 -14.41 -9.56
C TRP A 423 -1.51 -13.68 -8.34
N SER A 424 -2.50 -12.81 -8.57
CA SER A 424 -3.15 -12.05 -7.51
C SER A 424 -3.90 -12.96 -6.54
N VAL A 425 -3.63 -12.82 -5.25
CA VAL A 425 -4.27 -13.57 -4.16
C VAL A 425 -4.92 -12.61 -3.17
N ILE A 426 -6.09 -13.00 -2.65
CA ILE A 426 -6.73 -12.23 -1.57
C ILE A 426 -5.96 -12.44 -0.28
N PHE A 427 -5.69 -13.70 0.06
CA PHE A 427 -4.90 -14.06 1.24
C PHE A 427 -3.59 -14.73 0.82
N LYS A 428 -2.49 -14.32 1.42
CA LYS A 428 -1.21 -15.03 1.33
C LYS A 428 -0.93 -15.63 2.70
N PHE A 429 -1.06 -16.95 2.82
CA PHE A 429 -0.67 -17.70 4.00
C PHE A 429 0.62 -18.46 3.69
N SER A 430 1.70 -18.18 4.43
CA SER A 430 2.94 -18.95 4.30
C SER A 430 3.53 -19.28 5.65
N THR A 431 4.18 -20.44 5.73
CA THR A 431 5.12 -20.73 6.81
C THR A 431 6.44 -19.99 6.57
N PRO A 432 7.17 -19.62 7.64
CA PRO A 432 8.62 -19.44 7.61
C PRO A 432 9.34 -20.33 6.59
N GLY A 433 10.04 -19.75 5.61
CA GLY A 433 10.99 -20.51 4.81
C GLY A 433 12.19 -20.95 5.67
N GLY A 434 12.80 -22.11 5.37
CA GLY A 434 13.96 -22.62 6.12
C GLY A 434 15.23 -21.75 6.03
N SER A 435 15.30 -20.84 5.07
CA SER A 435 16.38 -19.84 4.91
C SER A 435 16.10 -18.52 5.61
N ALA A 436 14.92 -18.38 6.20
CA ALA A 436 14.49 -17.11 6.70
C ALA A 436 15.06 -16.87 8.10
N TRP A 437 15.61 -15.67 8.31
CA TRP A 437 16.55 -15.29 9.38
C TRP A 437 15.99 -15.38 10.81
N TRP A 438 14.79 -15.93 11.02
CA TRP A 438 14.06 -15.97 12.28
C TRP A 438 14.27 -17.30 13.03
N ARG A 439 15.19 -17.26 14.00
CA ARG A 439 15.54 -18.36 14.93
C ARG A 439 14.49 -18.59 16.04
N GLY A 440 13.19 -18.63 15.70
CA GLY A 440 12.09 -18.66 16.66
C GLY A 440 11.14 -19.86 16.59
N GLY A 441 11.24 -20.71 15.57
CA GLY A 441 10.32 -21.83 15.35
C GLY A 441 9.00 -21.41 14.68
N PHE A 442 8.19 -22.41 14.31
CA PHE A 442 6.86 -22.21 13.75
C PHE A 442 5.81 -22.21 14.88
N HIS A 443 4.97 -21.18 14.93
CA HIS A 443 3.78 -21.16 15.78
C HIS A 443 2.53 -21.06 14.91
N PRO A 444 1.53 -21.97 15.09
CA PRO A 444 0.28 -21.90 14.34
C PRO A 444 -0.47 -20.59 14.61
N LEU A 445 -1.05 -20.02 13.55
CA LEU A 445 -1.91 -18.83 13.61
C LEU A 445 -3.08 -19.09 14.57
N SER A 446 -3.40 -18.13 15.44
CA SER A 446 -4.41 -18.25 16.49
C SER A 446 -5.18 -16.95 16.62
N GLY A 447 -6.44 -16.97 17.06
CA GLY A 447 -7.19 -15.76 17.40
C GLY A 447 -7.39 -14.76 16.26
N MET A 448 -7.44 -15.22 15.00
CA MET A 448 -7.82 -14.41 13.85
C MET A 448 -9.35 -14.42 13.65
N THR A 449 -9.93 -13.29 13.28
CA THR A 449 -11.33 -13.19 12.84
C THR A 449 -11.40 -12.54 11.46
N ILE A 450 -11.99 -13.22 10.47
CA ILE A 450 -12.29 -12.67 9.15
C ILE A 450 -13.80 -12.67 8.97
N ARG A 451 -14.45 -11.50 8.98
CA ARG A 451 -15.91 -11.46 8.91
C ARG A 451 -16.53 -10.30 8.17
N ASN A 452 -17.73 -10.48 7.64
CA ASN A 452 -18.47 -9.39 7.01
C ASN A 452 -17.66 -8.71 5.89
N ASN A 453 -16.79 -9.41 5.16
CA ASN A 453 -16.04 -8.81 4.05
C ASN A 453 -16.66 -9.18 2.70
N THR A 454 -16.46 -8.36 1.69
CA THR A 454 -16.74 -8.68 0.29
C THR A 454 -15.42 -8.94 -0.42
N LEU A 455 -15.14 -10.19 -0.77
CA LEU A 455 -13.87 -10.69 -1.29
C LEU A 455 -14.06 -11.20 -2.72
N ILE A 456 -13.43 -10.57 -3.72
CA ILE A 456 -13.64 -10.85 -5.14
C ILE A 456 -12.29 -11.11 -5.82
N ASN A 457 -12.12 -12.26 -6.48
CA ASN A 457 -10.92 -12.60 -7.25
C ASN A 457 -11.25 -13.55 -8.42
N ALA A 458 -10.42 -13.63 -9.45
CA ALA A 458 -10.58 -14.64 -10.49
C ALA A 458 -9.87 -15.96 -10.32
N LYS A 459 -8.61 -15.97 -9.94
CA LYS A 459 -7.73 -17.09 -10.31
C LYS A 459 -7.36 -17.95 -9.12
N SER A 460 -6.87 -17.32 -8.07
CA SER A 460 -6.40 -18.01 -6.87
C SER A 460 -6.67 -17.14 -5.67
N GLY A 461 -7.51 -17.59 -4.75
CA GLY A 461 -7.83 -16.79 -3.57
C GLY A 461 -6.79 -16.73 -2.51
N VAL A 462 -5.98 -17.77 -2.52
CA VAL A 462 -5.09 -18.10 -1.44
C VAL A 462 -3.77 -18.51 -2.07
N SER A 463 -2.71 -17.77 -1.77
CA SER A 463 -1.36 -18.32 -1.89
C SER A 463 -1.11 -19.13 -0.64
N TRP A 464 -0.82 -20.42 -0.81
CA TRP A 464 -0.61 -21.37 0.27
C TRP A 464 0.83 -21.90 0.23
N GLY A 465 1.64 -21.51 1.22
CA GLY A 465 3.09 -21.79 1.29
C GLY A 465 3.49 -22.52 2.57
N THR A 466 2.77 -23.58 2.95
CA THR A 466 3.15 -24.39 4.11
C THR A 466 4.09 -25.53 3.68
N SER A 467 5.19 -25.72 4.40
CA SER A 467 5.93 -26.97 4.28
C SER A 467 5.25 -28.03 5.15
N THR A 468 5.15 -29.26 4.66
CA THR A 468 4.67 -30.42 5.45
C THR A 468 5.50 -30.68 6.72
N ARG A 469 6.63 -29.97 6.89
CA ARG A 469 7.55 -30.12 8.02
C ARG A 469 7.07 -29.46 9.32
N HIS A 470 6.02 -28.63 9.29
CA HIS A 470 5.69 -27.75 10.43
C HIS A 470 4.33 -28.01 11.10
N GLY A 471 3.62 -29.10 10.76
CA GLY A 471 2.31 -29.38 11.35
C GLY A 471 1.22 -28.40 10.88
N LYS A 472 0.10 -28.33 11.62
CA LYS A 472 -1.10 -27.57 11.27
C LYS A 472 -0.85 -26.05 11.29
N TYR A 473 -1.28 -25.33 10.25
CA TYR A 473 -1.01 -23.89 10.17
C TYR A 473 -1.87 -23.03 11.09
N PHE A 474 -3.13 -23.42 11.31
CA PHE A 474 -4.07 -22.71 12.19
C PHE A 474 -4.33 -23.48 13.47
N LYS A 475 -4.55 -22.76 14.57
CA LYS A 475 -5.27 -23.27 15.73
C LYS A 475 -6.78 -23.19 15.51
N ASP A 476 -7.54 -23.98 16.26
CA ASP A 476 -9.00 -24.11 16.12
C ASP A 476 -9.82 -22.90 16.58
N ASP A 477 -9.16 -21.82 17.02
CA ASP A 477 -9.76 -20.59 17.54
C ASP A 477 -9.86 -19.45 16.49
N ASN A 478 -9.47 -19.70 15.23
CA ASN A 478 -9.61 -18.75 14.14
C ASN A 478 -11.02 -18.81 13.53
N VAL A 479 -11.66 -17.67 13.27
CA VAL A 479 -13.06 -17.58 12.82
C VAL A 479 -13.18 -16.94 11.44
N VAL A 480 -13.98 -17.56 10.56
CA VAL A 480 -14.42 -16.95 9.29
C VAL A 480 -15.95 -16.96 9.22
N ALA A 481 -16.60 -15.80 9.08
CA ALA A 481 -18.06 -15.70 9.16
C ALA A 481 -18.64 -14.53 8.35
N TYR A 482 -19.86 -14.64 7.81
CA TYR A 482 -20.57 -13.53 7.16
C TYR A 482 -19.86 -12.89 5.96
N ASN A 483 -18.89 -13.56 5.33
CA ASN A 483 -18.21 -13.01 4.15
C ASN A 483 -18.95 -13.36 2.86
N ILE A 484 -18.81 -12.49 1.86
CA ILE A 484 -19.07 -12.80 0.46
C ILE A 484 -17.73 -13.10 -0.19
N ILE A 485 -17.64 -14.24 -0.86
CA ILE A 485 -16.42 -14.70 -1.53
C ILE A 485 -16.80 -15.03 -2.96
N TYR A 486 -16.44 -14.15 -3.90
CA TYR A 486 -16.58 -14.41 -5.32
C TYR A 486 -15.26 -14.90 -5.91
N ALA A 487 -15.31 -16.03 -6.59
CA ALA A 487 -14.19 -16.62 -7.28
C ALA A 487 -14.55 -17.00 -8.72
N ARG A 488 -13.79 -16.54 -9.72
CA ARG A 488 -13.97 -16.99 -11.12
C ARG A 488 -13.44 -18.40 -11.37
N ASP A 489 -12.54 -18.91 -10.54
CA ASP A 489 -12.01 -20.28 -10.59
C ASP A 489 -12.31 -20.96 -9.26
N TRP A 490 -12.94 -22.13 -9.33
CA TRP A 490 -13.25 -22.94 -8.15
C TRP A 490 -12.00 -23.31 -7.33
N ASN A 491 -10.80 -23.25 -7.92
CA ASN A 491 -9.53 -23.42 -7.22
C ASN A 491 -9.30 -22.38 -6.09
N PHE A 492 -9.92 -21.19 -6.14
CA PHE A 492 -9.99 -20.27 -5.00
C PHE A 492 -10.77 -20.92 -3.85
N CYS A 493 -12.01 -21.33 -4.14
CA CYS A 493 -12.93 -21.88 -3.16
C CYS A 493 -12.46 -23.24 -2.64
N SER A 494 -11.67 -24.01 -3.39
CA SER A 494 -11.07 -25.25 -2.88
C SER A 494 -9.68 -25.07 -2.25
N GLY A 495 -8.99 -23.96 -2.54
CA GLY A 495 -7.63 -23.66 -2.06
C GLY A 495 -7.55 -22.98 -0.70
N LEU A 496 -8.69 -22.55 -0.14
CA LEU A 496 -8.78 -22.21 1.27
C LEU A 496 -8.50 -23.47 2.11
N PRO A 497 -7.80 -23.34 3.24
CA PRO A 497 -7.35 -24.46 4.07
C PRO A 497 -8.49 -24.97 4.97
N TRP A 498 -9.64 -25.33 4.37
CA TRP A 498 -10.90 -25.68 5.06
C TRP A 498 -10.75 -26.79 6.10
N LYS A 499 -9.74 -27.64 5.95
CA LYS A 499 -9.48 -28.81 6.80
C LYS A 499 -8.35 -28.57 7.82
N GLU A 500 -7.71 -27.40 7.83
CA GLU A 500 -6.54 -27.12 8.70
C GLU A 500 -6.86 -26.31 9.97
N GLY A 501 -8.06 -26.42 10.53
CA GLY A 501 -8.44 -25.80 11.82
C GLY A 501 -8.90 -24.36 11.77
N LEU A 502 -9.32 -23.89 10.60
CA LEU A 502 -10.05 -22.64 10.47
C LEU A 502 -11.52 -22.92 10.81
N ARG A 503 -12.08 -22.33 11.88
CA ARG A 503 -13.51 -22.48 12.21
C ARG A 503 -14.34 -21.61 11.29
N ILE A 504 -14.93 -22.26 10.29
CA ILE A 504 -15.71 -21.58 9.25
C ILE A 504 -17.18 -21.70 9.63
N GLN A 505 -17.82 -20.55 9.84
CA GLN A 505 -19.23 -20.52 10.16
C GLN A 505 -20.06 -20.71 8.89
N LYS A 506 -21.27 -21.25 9.07
CA LYS A 506 -22.23 -21.47 8.00
C LYS A 506 -22.64 -20.18 7.25
N SER A 507 -22.42 -19.04 7.89
CA SER A 507 -22.79 -17.71 7.43
C SER A 507 -21.93 -17.15 6.29
N ASN A 508 -21.07 -17.92 5.63
CA ASN A 508 -20.29 -17.43 4.49
C ASN A 508 -20.97 -17.80 3.16
N LEU A 509 -20.97 -16.86 2.20
CA LEU A 509 -21.46 -17.06 0.84
C LEU A 509 -20.29 -17.09 -0.15
N CYS A 510 -20.08 -18.23 -0.79
CA CYS A 510 -19.16 -18.42 -1.90
C CYS A 510 -19.93 -18.42 -3.23
N VAL A 511 -19.50 -17.64 -4.21
CA VAL A 511 -20.10 -17.56 -5.54
C VAL A 511 -19.00 -17.80 -6.58
N GLY A 512 -19.23 -18.69 -7.54
CA GLY A 512 -18.22 -18.99 -8.56
C GLY A 512 -18.75 -19.84 -9.72
N PRO A 513 -17.91 -20.19 -10.71
CA PRO A 513 -18.34 -21.00 -11.85
C PRO A 513 -18.77 -22.40 -11.38
N ARG A 514 -19.43 -23.13 -12.27
CA ARG A 514 -19.89 -24.52 -12.08
C ARG A 514 -18.85 -25.34 -11.31
N ILE A 515 -19.26 -25.89 -10.17
CA ILE A 515 -18.50 -26.90 -9.42
C ILE A 515 -18.13 -28.05 -10.38
N GLU A 516 -16.83 -28.28 -10.59
CA GLU A 516 -16.36 -29.45 -11.34
C GLU A 516 -16.78 -30.73 -10.61
N ALA A 517 -17.21 -31.75 -11.36
CA ALA A 517 -17.58 -33.03 -10.79
C ALA A 517 -16.44 -33.59 -9.90
N GLY A 518 -16.73 -33.88 -8.63
CA GLY A 518 -15.76 -34.40 -7.66
C GLY A 518 -15.08 -33.37 -6.75
N LYS A 519 -15.45 -32.08 -6.81
CA LYS A 519 -14.98 -31.06 -5.84
C LYS A 519 -16.14 -30.53 -5.00
N ASP A 520 -16.32 -31.00 -3.77
CA ASP A 520 -17.42 -30.54 -2.91
C ASP A 520 -17.15 -29.16 -2.29
N ALA A 521 -18.22 -28.39 -2.10
CA ALA A 521 -18.19 -27.23 -1.23
C ALA A 521 -17.90 -27.68 0.22
N PRO A 522 -17.15 -26.89 1.01
CA PRO A 522 -16.96 -27.18 2.42
C PRO A 522 -18.31 -27.26 3.15
N PRO A 523 -18.50 -28.21 4.09
CA PRO A 523 -19.76 -28.34 4.82
C PRO A 523 -20.19 -27.02 5.47
N GLY A 524 -21.42 -26.59 5.20
CA GLY A 524 -22.02 -25.39 5.77
C GLY A 524 -21.77 -24.09 5.02
N VAL A 525 -20.95 -24.05 3.98
CA VAL A 525 -20.75 -22.82 3.18
C VAL A 525 -21.84 -22.70 2.11
N LEU A 526 -22.51 -21.54 2.02
CA LEU A 526 -23.48 -21.26 0.95
C LEU A 526 -22.73 -21.19 -0.39
N CYS A 527 -23.10 -22.02 -1.36
CA CYS A 527 -22.53 -22.00 -2.72
C CYS A 527 -23.64 -21.93 -3.76
N SER A 528 -23.49 -21.10 -4.80
CA SER A 528 -24.42 -21.06 -5.93
C SER A 528 -23.70 -21.22 -7.27
N ARG A 529 -24.36 -21.94 -8.19
CA ARG A 529 -24.00 -22.21 -9.60
C ARG A 529 -24.62 -21.20 -10.56
N MET A 530 -25.33 -20.17 -10.06
CA MET A 530 -25.87 -19.10 -10.89
C MET A 530 -24.74 -18.45 -11.70
N LYS A 531 -24.84 -18.53 -13.04
CA LYS A 531 -23.80 -18.10 -13.99
C LYS A 531 -23.71 -16.58 -14.17
N GLU A 532 -24.75 -15.85 -13.79
CA GLU A 532 -24.81 -14.39 -13.90
C GLU A 532 -23.94 -13.78 -12.78
N PRO A 533 -22.98 -12.89 -13.11
CA PRO A 533 -22.14 -12.25 -12.10
C PRO A 533 -23.01 -11.55 -11.05
N PHE A 534 -22.60 -11.72 -9.80
CA PHE A 534 -23.18 -11.11 -8.60
C PHE A 534 -23.38 -9.58 -8.71
N ALA A 535 -22.62 -8.92 -9.58
CA ALA A 535 -22.85 -7.57 -10.05
C ALA A 535 -23.46 -7.62 -11.46
N ASN A 536 -24.61 -6.98 -11.67
CA ASN A 536 -25.28 -6.84 -12.98
C ASN A 536 -24.27 -6.54 -14.11
N LYS A 537 -24.34 -7.29 -15.21
CA LYS A 537 -23.64 -7.06 -16.49
C LYS A 537 -22.26 -6.41 -16.37
N ASP A 538 -21.26 -7.27 -16.16
CA ASP A 538 -19.88 -7.16 -16.66
C ASP A 538 -19.17 -5.80 -16.64
N THR A 539 -19.45 -4.97 -15.64
CA THR A 539 -18.56 -3.84 -15.37
C THR A 539 -17.54 -4.24 -14.35
N TYR A 540 -16.42 -4.76 -14.82
CA TYR A 540 -15.26 -4.95 -13.97
C TYR A 540 -14.45 -3.65 -13.93
N PHE A 541 -13.92 -3.25 -12.76
CA PHE A 541 -12.97 -2.13 -12.62
C PHE A 541 -11.81 -2.19 -13.63
N ARG A 542 -11.49 -3.40 -14.04
CA ARG A 542 -10.71 -3.83 -15.19
C ARG A 542 -10.78 -2.94 -16.43
N ASP A 543 -11.98 -2.57 -16.83
CA ASP A 543 -12.19 -1.87 -18.09
C ASP A 543 -11.75 -0.39 -17.88
N VAL A 544 -11.80 0.09 -16.64
CA VAL A 544 -11.41 1.44 -16.21
C VAL A 544 -9.91 1.71 -16.21
N MET A 545 -9.05 0.69 -16.06
CA MET A 545 -7.66 0.94 -15.63
C MET A 545 -6.61 0.27 -16.51
N PRO A 546 -6.44 0.70 -17.77
CA PRO A 546 -5.27 0.31 -18.57
C PRO A 546 -3.97 0.82 -17.91
N PRO A 547 -2.80 0.25 -18.25
CA PRO A 547 -1.52 0.79 -17.82
C PRO A 547 -1.44 2.29 -18.15
N SER A 548 -1.10 3.09 -17.14
CA SER A 548 -1.14 4.57 -17.21
C SER A 548 0.02 5.15 -18.01
N VAL A 549 1.10 4.38 -18.09
CA VAL A 549 2.39 4.87 -18.54
C VAL A 549 2.40 4.92 -20.07
N PRO A 550 2.49 6.11 -20.69
CA PRO A 550 2.54 6.22 -22.14
C PRO A 550 3.77 5.48 -22.70
N GLY A 551 3.57 4.68 -23.74
CA GLY A 551 4.63 3.91 -24.39
C GLY A 551 5.03 2.60 -23.68
N LEU A 552 4.40 2.26 -22.55
CA LEU A 552 4.57 0.96 -21.91
C LEU A 552 3.91 -0.17 -22.72
N VAL A 553 2.76 0.11 -23.33
CA VAL A 553 2.00 -0.81 -24.18
C VAL A 553 1.89 -0.23 -25.60
N PRO A 554 2.03 -1.07 -26.66
CA PRO A 554 1.79 -0.63 -28.04
C PRO A 554 0.36 -0.11 -28.23
N LYS A 555 0.17 0.94 -29.05
CA LYS A 555 -1.16 1.57 -29.25
C LYS A 555 -2.18 0.59 -29.82
N GLU A 556 -1.72 -0.38 -30.60
CA GLU A 556 -2.49 -1.40 -31.30
C GLU A 556 -3.09 -2.43 -30.33
N GLU A 557 -2.53 -2.53 -29.11
CA GLU A 557 -3.06 -3.36 -28.04
C GLU A 557 -4.08 -2.60 -27.17
N ILE A 558 -4.27 -1.29 -27.37
CA ILE A 558 -5.31 -0.53 -26.66
C ILE A 558 -6.62 -0.71 -27.41
N GLY A 559 -7.62 -1.24 -26.72
CA GLY A 559 -8.96 -1.46 -27.25
C GLY A 559 -9.70 -0.14 -27.55
N PRO A 560 -10.80 -0.22 -28.34
CA PRO A 560 -11.68 0.91 -28.55
C PRO A 560 -12.29 1.37 -27.24
N GLU A 561 -12.73 2.62 -27.21
CA GLU A 561 -13.44 3.16 -26.06
C GLU A 561 -14.77 2.42 -25.87
N ILE A 562 -15.04 1.96 -24.65
CA ILE A 562 -16.29 1.30 -24.26
C ILE A 562 -16.94 2.05 -23.11
N GLU A 563 -18.24 1.90 -22.94
CA GLU A 563 -19.00 2.48 -21.84
C GLU A 563 -19.45 1.38 -20.88
N ILE A 564 -19.24 1.59 -19.58
CA ILE A 564 -19.50 0.61 -18.53
C ILE A 564 -20.35 1.21 -17.42
N ALA A 565 -21.06 0.39 -16.63
CA ALA A 565 -22.02 0.81 -15.60
C ALA A 565 -21.48 0.71 -14.16
N ARG A 566 -22.07 1.41 -13.19
CA ARG A 566 -21.57 1.33 -11.80
C ARG A 566 -21.56 -0.09 -11.24
N VAL A 567 -20.50 -0.42 -10.49
CA VAL A 567 -20.35 -1.72 -9.82
C VAL A 567 -21.07 -1.70 -8.48
N GLY A 568 -22.02 -2.62 -8.27
CA GLY A 568 -22.66 -2.88 -6.99
C GLY A 568 -22.04 -4.09 -6.29
N PHE A 569 -21.71 -3.95 -5.00
CA PHE A 569 -21.12 -5.02 -4.18
C PHE A 569 -22.11 -5.70 -3.22
N ALA A 570 -23.40 -5.36 -3.29
CA ALA A 570 -24.43 -5.93 -2.43
C ALA A 570 -24.97 -7.25 -2.99
N VAL A 571 -25.14 -8.25 -2.13
CA VAL A 571 -25.81 -9.52 -2.47
C VAL A 571 -27.28 -9.25 -2.70
N ARG A 572 -27.86 -9.75 -3.80
CA ARG A 572 -29.32 -9.77 -3.87
C ARG A 572 -29.88 -10.96 -3.11
N PRO A 573 -31.01 -10.82 -2.40
CA PRO A 573 -31.65 -11.92 -1.67
C PRO A 573 -31.82 -13.19 -2.51
N GLU A 574 -32.14 -13.03 -3.81
CA GLU A 574 -32.33 -14.14 -4.75
C GLU A 574 -31.09 -15.04 -4.88
N TYR A 575 -29.86 -14.49 -4.79
CA TYR A 575 -28.63 -15.30 -4.83
C TYR A 575 -28.48 -16.18 -3.60
N VAL A 576 -28.84 -15.67 -2.42
CA VAL A 576 -28.80 -16.45 -1.18
C VAL A 576 -29.85 -17.57 -1.22
N GLN A 577 -31.06 -17.26 -1.70
CA GLN A 577 -32.11 -18.25 -1.88
C GLN A 577 -31.71 -19.36 -2.86
N ALA A 578 -31.07 -19.00 -3.98
CA ALA A 578 -30.52 -19.97 -4.93
C ALA A 578 -29.46 -20.86 -4.27
N ALA A 579 -28.49 -20.28 -3.56
CA ALA A 579 -27.44 -21.02 -2.86
C ALA A 579 -27.99 -22.01 -1.81
N VAL A 580 -28.96 -21.56 -1.00
CA VAL A 580 -29.63 -22.42 0.01
C VAL A 580 -30.26 -23.64 -0.66
N LYS A 581 -30.97 -23.44 -1.77
CA LYS A 581 -31.61 -24.50 -2.53
C LYS A 581 -30.59 -25.46 -3.15
N GLU A 582 -29.54 -24.93 -3.77
CA GLU A 582 -28.52 -25.72 -4.45
C GLU A 582 -27.68 -26.58 -3.50
N CYS A 583 -27.39 -26.06 -2.31
CA CYS A 583 -26.66 -26.79 -1.26
C CYS A 583 -27.56 -27.70 -0.42
N ASN A 584 -28.86 -27.78 -0.69
CA ASN A 584 -29.84 -28.53 0.08
C ASN A 584 -29.80 -28.18 1.59
N LEU A 585 -29.76 -26.89 1.90
CA LEU A 585 -29.68 -26.36 3.27
C LEU A 585 -31.09 -25.98 3.79
N ASP A 586 -31.24 -25.95 5.12
CA ASP A 586 -32.50 -25.55 5.77
C ASP A 586 -32.80 -24.05 5.56
N ALA A 587 -33.82 -23.73 4.78
CA ALA A 587 -34.20 -22.35 4.49
C ALA A 587 -34.50 -21.52 5.76
N ALA A 588 -34.97 -22.13 6.85
CA ALA A 588 -35.22 -21.42 8.11
C ALA A 588 -33.92 -20.94 8.77
N GLU A 589 -32.85 -21.74 8.70
CA GLU A 589 -31.52 -21.41 9.23
C GLU A 589 -30.89 -20.20 8.50
N TYR A 590 -31.19 -20.02 7.21
CA TYR A 590 -30.54 -19.02 6.36
C TYR A 590 -31.40 -17.81 5.95
N LYS A 591 -32.66 -17.73 6.40
CA LYS A 591 -33.63 -16.72 5.95
C LYS A 591 -33.13 -15.26 6.03
N ASP A 592 -32.35 -14.94 7.08
CA ASP A 592 -31.88 -13.59 7.37
C ASP A 592 -30.38 -13.38 7.10
N VAL A 593 -29.66 -14.43 6.69
CA VAL A 593 -28.20 -14.35 6.48
C VAL A 593 -27.83 -13.25 5.49
N HIS A 594 -28.63 -13.07 4.43
CA HIS A 594 -28.45 -12.01 3.44
C HIS A 594 -28.39 -10.59 4.03
N LYS A 595 -29.04 -10.32 5.18
CA LYS A 595 -29.05 -9.02 5.86
C LYS A 595 -27.73 -8.66 6.55
N HIS A 596 -26.82 -9.63 6.68
CA HIS A 596 -25.56 -9.47 7.40
C HIS A 596 -24.35 -9.89 6.56
N LEU A 597 -24.58 -10.40 5.34
CA LEU A 597 -23.52 -10.84 4.45
C LEU A 597 -22.71 -9.67 3.87
N GLY A 598 -21.40 -9.87 3.86
CA GLY A 598 -20.46 -8.99 3.20
C GLY A 598 -20.21 -7.68 3.92
N ALA A 599 -19.42 -6.84 3.26
CA ALA A 599 -19.11 -5.51 3.78
C ALA A 599 -20.34 -4.60 3.72
N VAL A 600 -21.14 -4.72 2.66
CA VAL A 600 -22.29 -3.86 2.41
C VAL A 600 -23.56 -4.70 2.43
N PRO A 601 -24.30 -4.72 3.55
CA PRO A 601 -25.58 -5.40 3.59
C PRO A 601 -26.58 -4.79 2.59
N PRO A 602 -27.52 -5.60 2.06
CA PRO A 602 -28.54 -5.12 1.13
C PRO A 602 -29.37 -4.00 1.76
N GLY A 603 -29.63 -2.93 0.99
CA GLY A 603 -30.38 -1.76 1.46
C GLY A 603 -29.58 -0.79 2.33
N THR A 604 -28.34 -1.13 2.72
CA THR A 604 -27.47 -0.22 3.48
C THR A 604 -26.82 0.79 2.55
N ARG A 605 -26.89 2.07 2.91
CA ARG A 605 -26.04 3.10 2.31
C ARG A 605 -24.65 2.99 2.92
N TRP A 606 -23.72 2.41 2.16
CA TRP A 606 -22.31 2.43 2.51
C TRP A 606 -21.67 3.69 1.94
N GLU A 607 -21.30 4.63 2.79
CA GLU A 607 -20.59 5.83 2.38
C GLU A 607 -19.10 5.59 2.46
N PHE A 608 -18.40 5.79 1.34
CA PHE A 608 -16.95 5.69 1.39
C PHE A 608 -16.39 6.90 2.16
N PRO A 609 -15.51 6.67 3.15
CA PRO A 609 -14.82 7.73 3.84
C PRO A 609 -13.88 8.44 2.87
N ARG A 610 -14.00 9.77 2.71
CA ARG A 610 -13.14 10.54 1.79
C ARG A 610 -11.65 10.18 2.01
N PRO A 611 -11.02 9.41 1.09
CA PRO A 611 -9.65 8.97 1.29
C PRO A 611 -8.69 10.08 0.86
N GLY A 612 -7.60 10.21 1.59
CA GLY A 612 -6.63 11.26 1.36
C GLY A 612 -7.05 12.60 1.99
N PRO A 613 -6.30 13.67 1.68
CA PRO A 613 -6.41 14.92 2.44
C PRO A 613 -7.76 15.59 2.28
N ARG A 614 -8.35 16.04 3.39
CA ARG A 614 -9.73 16.52 3.48
C ARG A 614 -10.03 17.71 2.56
N TRP A 615 -8.98 18.46 2.21
CA TRP A 615 -9.04 19.62 1.32
C TRP A 615 -8.91 19.26 -0.17
N ALA A 616 -8.47 18.04 -0.51
CA ALA A 616 -8.36 17.55 -1.88
C ALA A 616 -9.69 16.99 -2.36
N VAL A 617 -10.69 17.85 -2.46
CA VAL A 617 -11.95 17.58 -3.17
C VAL A 617 -11.81 17.93 -4.66
N GLY A 618 -12.34 17.08 -5.54
CA GLY A 618 -12.40 17.32 -6.99
C GLY A 618 -11.04 17.28 -7.71
N GLY A 619 -10.79 18.23 -8.63
CA GLY A 619 -9.61 18.28 -9.50
C GLY A 619 -8.27 18.63 -8.83
N ARG A 620 -8.20 18.74 -7.49
CA ARG A 620 -7.03 19.22 -6.74
C ARG A 620 -6.13 18.12 -6.15
N ALA A 621 -6.54 16.85 -6.23
CA ALA A 621 -5.66 15.72 -5.90
C ALA A 621 -4.54 15.61 -6.95
N LEU A 622 -3.29 15.72 -6.51
CA LEU A 622 -2.14 15.52 -7.39
C LEU A 622 -1.97 14.03 -7.62
N PHE A 623 -1.92 13.66 -8.89
CA PHE A 623 -1.90 12.27 -9.36
C PHE A 623 -3.19 11.55 -9.02
N ARG A 624 -4.17 11.76 -9.91
CA ARG A 624 -5.13 10.69 -10.17
C ARG A 624 -4.29 9.51 -10.71
N PRO A 625 -4.51 8.24 -10.33
CA PRO A 625 -4.30 7.18 -11.32
C PRO A 625 -5.08 7.61 -12.57
N PRO A 626 -4.81 7.10 -13.77
CA PRO A 626 -5.70 7.34 -14.90
C PRO A 626 -7.03 6.64 -14.60
N LEU A 627 -7.85 7.24 -13.74
CA LEU A 627 -9.28 7.19 -13.91
C LEU A 627 -9.47 7.80 -15.30
N PRO A 628 -10.09 7.08 -16.24
CA PRO A 628 -10.41 7.56 -17.58
C PRO A 628 -10.97 8.98 -17.46
N PRO A 629 -10.72 9.89 -18.40
CA PRO A 629 -11.19 11.28 -18.29
C PRO A 629 -12.70 11.40 -18.01
N SER A 630 -13.46 10.39 -18.44
CA SER A 630 -14.90 10.18 -18.25
C SER A 630 -15.28 9.49 -16.94
N LEU A 631 -14.34 8.87 -16.22
CA LEU A 631 -14.60 8.31 -14.90
C LEU A 631 -14.64 9.44 -13.90
N ASP A 632 -15.88 9.81 -13.57
CA ASP A 632 -16.16 10.70 -12.47
C ASP A 632 -15.38 10.22 -11.22
N PRO A 633 -14.58 11.07 -10.55
CA PRO A 633 -13.91 10.71 -9.31
C PRO A 633 -14.85 10.15 -8.22
N TRP A 634 -16.17 10.22 -8.41
CA TRP A 634 -17.22 9.77 -7.50
C TRP A 634 -17.87 8.42 -7.87
N TRP A 635 -17.34 7.72 -8.88
CA TRP A 635 -18.01 6.58 -9.52
C TRP A 635 -17.94 5.24 -8.75
N VAL A 636 -17.01 5.12 -7.81
CA VAL A 636 -16.85 3.96 -6.91
C VAL A 636 -17.42 4.23 -5.51
N GLY A 637 -18.29 5.24 -5.39
CA GLY A 637 -18.87 5.62 -4.11
C GLY A 637 -17.99 6.54 -3.26
N PHE A 638 -17.07 7.31 -3.84
CA PHE A 638 -16.21 8.26 -3.11
C PHE A 638 -16.93 9.53 -2.59
N SER A 639 -18.25 9.51 -2.33
CA SER A 639 -18.98 10.76 -2.05
C SER A 639 -20.18 10.62 -1.10
N ASP A 640 -20.35 11.66 -0.27
CA ASP A 640 -21.51 12.04 0.55
C ASP A 640 -22.77 12.34 -0.31
N LYS A 641 -22.59 12.53 -1.63
CA LYS A 641 -23.65 12.67 -2.65
C LYS A 641 -23.39 11.73 -3.84
N PRO A 642 -24.30 10.81 -4.20
CA PRO A 642 -24.09 9.95 -5.36
C PRO A 642 -23.86 10.81 -6.61
N SER A 643 -22.88 10.44 -7.44
CA SER A 643 -22.76 11.05 -8.77
C SER A 643 -24.05 10.79 -9.56
N ASP A 644 -24.38 11.65 -10.52
CA ASP A 644 -25.50 11.42 -11.45
C ASP A 644 -25.11 10.48 -12.61
N ALA A 645 -23.80 10.27 -12.84
CA ALA A 645 -23.29 9.47 -13.95
C ALA A 645 -23.48 7.97 -13.71
N LYS A 646 -24.46 7.35 -14.37
CA LYS A 646 -24.74 5.89 -14.27
C LYS A 646 -23.69 5.02 -14.97
N THR A 647 -22.96 5.61 -15.93
CA THR A 647 -21.99 4.97 -16.81
C THR A 647 -20.67 5.75 -16.90
N VAL A 648 -19.59 5.12 -17.35
CA VAL A 648 -18.30 5.76 -17.68
C VAL A 648 -17.67 5.16 -18.93
N LYS A 649 -17.04 6.02 -19.75
CA LYS A 649 -16.22 5.63 -20.91
C LYS A 649 -14.76 5.35 -20.54
N ILE A 650 -14.15 4.39 -21.20
CA ILE A 650 -12.86 3.81 -20.80
C ILE A 650 -12.19 3.11 -22.00
N ARG A 651 -10.87 2.82 -21.96
CA ARG A 651 -10.18 2.08 -23.04
C ARG A 651 -9.41 0.87 -22.47
N PRO A 652 -9.87 -0.37 -22.68
CA PRO A 652 -9.26 -1.56 -22.09
C PRO A 652 -7.98 -1.97 -22.82
N TRP A 653 -7.09 -2.71 -22.15
CA TRP A 653 -5.91 -3.32 -22.79
C TRP A 653 -6.22 -4.72 -23.35
N ARG A 654 -6.00 -4.94 -24.65
CA ARG A 654 -6.31 -6.19 -25.39
C ARG A 654 -5.08 -7.06 -25.71
N GLY A 655 -4.14 -7.16 -24.76
CA GLY A 655 -2.90 -7.93 -24.91
C GLY A 655 -3.07 -9.46 -25.00
N LYS A 656 -1.97 -10.22 -25.05
CA LYS A 656 -1.93 -11.69 -25.23
C LYS A 656 -2.90 -12.47 -24.31
N TYR A 657 -3.03 -12.06 -23.06
CA TYR A 657 -3.95 -12.70 -22.11
C TYR A 657 -5.42 -12.43 -22.43
N TYR A 658 -5.79 -11.23 -22.91
CA TYR A 658 -7.15 -10.93 -23.38
C TYR A 658 -7.58 -11.90 -24.49
N LYS A 659 -6.72 -12.09 -25.50
CA LYS A 659 -6.98 -13.01 -26.63
C LYS A 659 -7.07 -14.48 -26.21
N LYS A 660 -6.44 -14.86 -25.09
CA LYS A 660 -6.55 -16.21 -24.51
C LYS A 660 -7.91 -16.42 -23.84
N PHE A 661 -8.46 -15.39 -23.20
CA PHE A 661 -9.79 -15.43 -22.58
C PHE A 661 -10.91 -15.34 -23.61
N GLU A 662 -10.78 -14.51 -24.65
CA GLU A 662 -11.75 -14.43 -25.76
C GLU A 662 -12.01 -15.80 -26.41
N LYS A 663 -11.01 -16.70 -26.38
CA LYS A 663 -11.07 -18.04 -26.97
C LYS A 663 -11.35 -19.17 -25.98
N SER A 664 -11.58 -18.90 -24.69
CA SER A 664 -11.80 -19.97 -23.70
C SER A 664 -13.20 -20.60 -23.78
N GLY A 665 -14.17 -19.94 -24.44
CA GLY A 665 -15.51 -20.50 -24.64
C GLY A 665 -16.33 -20.67 -23.35
N ASP A 666 -15.85 -20.15 -22.23
CA ASP A 666 -16.45 -20.25 -20.88
C ASP A 666 -17.49 -19.15 -20.58
N GLY A 667 -17.80 -18.30 -21.58
CA GLY A 667 -18.70 -17.16 -21.43
C GLY A 667 -18.04 -15.90 -20.85
N SER A 668 -16.70 -15.81 -20.83
CA SER A 668 -15.96 -14.65 -20.30
C SER A 668 -15.65 -13.52 -21.31
N ASP A 669 -16.22 -13.59 -22.52
CA ASP A 669 -16.09 -12.56 -23.56
C ASP A 669 -17.04 -11.38 -23.25
N PRO A 670 -16.51 -10.17 -22.93
CA PRO A 670 -17.35 -9.02 -22.64
C PRO A 670 -18.13 -8.48 -23.86
N VAL A 671 -17.92 -9.04 -25.05
CA VAL A 671 -18.59 -8.66 -26.30
C VAL A 671 -19.72 -9.62 -26.69
N ARG A 672 -19.89 -10.76 -25.99
CA ARG A 672 -20.94 -11.75 -26.29
C ARG A 672 -22.03 -11.84 -25.23
#